data_AF-A0A819P7J6-F1
#
_entry.id   AF-A0A819P7J6-F1
#
_cell.length_a   1.000
_cell.length_b   1.000
_cell.length_c   1.000
_cell.angle_alpha   90.00
_cell.angle_beta   90.00
_cell.angle_gamma   90.00
#
_symmetry.space_group_name_H-M   'P 1'
#
loop_
_entity.id
_entity.type
_entity.pdbx_description
1 polymer ?
#
loop_
_entity_poly.entity_id
_entity_poly.type
_entity_poly.pdbx_seq_one_letter_code
_entity_poly.pdbx_strand_id
1 'polypeptide(L)'
;MIHNEITEHNSSHYLINSASTTVMIESHSELLTNNDMELTMGQINAASNQLSKHPVQFTHEDLRTYLEPIIHTLISAEESCAFRQPVDPVALNIPDYPMIIKHPMDISTMHNKLLRGEYKNPLEFCDDAWLMFKNAWLYNNRALRIYRMCTKLAQLFVESIDPVLKTLGYCCAHQYVYLPKVILCNGKQKCCEIRPYSSYYYYNNPDPSRFNLSSDQYKFCTDCFHSSKCESIFVGDDPAQKLVEISKKLFLRTENNVQEPEIMIDCIVCTRRWHQVCALHLDQIWCEGFVCKTCIRQYNIKRKENCYIAQTITVNDLSSQLEQRVNKFLFDKDCHKIRVTIRVLASSDKICEIKPQLKKYYPNQMANDGYPYRTRAIFAFQEIEGIDVVFFGMYVQEYDEHCPAPNTNRVYISCLDTIHFFQPKLYRQDVYHEILIGYLNYAKQHGYIYAHMWARPTSVFVDYIFHCHPLEQRLPNSKRLHSWCKKLLDKAIIKHIVIDYKDIMQDCLDNQIQTVLDIPYFDGDLWPTIIEETIENFSQEEDRRRQEVEAAAVIQDDDFNDSFELDDSTQISSKRKFANKYEKKNSKKTGKQQELAKAQMLNSTDLLSIIFSTMEKNKEEFFVIRLHHQPISYPTINDTDALLQCDIMDTQNAFLNFARHKNYEFSSLRRAKFSTMALLYELHISTTKNIPYNCNRCLQKCDICYYCTVCEDFDLCEKLYNMRLKHEDKMECLISSRVIINQDNEQNSLNSNNKSLTNAQFQRQKTIQFCIDTLLHALNCCIVNCIYRGCLCYKRIIQHAKDCKEKNRQCYKCKQVIFLCWHHAKSCLNQNCQVPFCMNLKSIIEIDRATSLQTDRLLIEAIIKQEETNIRQTQIQDK
;
A
#
# COMPACT_ATOMS: atom_id res chain seq x y z
N MET A 1 -16.14 17.24 43.48
CA MET A 1 -17.25 18.17 43.20
C MET A 1 -16.74 19.15 42.15
N ILE A 2 -17.14 19.19 40.88
CA ILE A 2 -18.33 18.73 40.12
C ILE A 2 -17.89 18.46 38.66
N HIS A 3 -18.32 17.31 38.12
CA HIS A 3 -18.61 16.88 36.73
C HIS A 3 -17.79 17.30 35.47
N ASN A 4 -17.31 16.27 34.74
CA ASN A 4 -17.73 15.80 33.39
C ASN A 4 -16.57 14.99 32.76
N GLU A 5 -16.51 13.64 32.83
CA GLU A 5 -17.24 12.63 32.04
C GLU A 5 -17.52 13.02 30.58
N ILE A 6 -16.55 12.75 29.68
CA ILE A 6 -16.75 12.68 28.22
C ILE A 6 -16.00 11.45 27.65
N THR A 7 -16.77 10.38 27.45
CA THR A 7 -16.70 9.33 26.40
C THR A 7 -15.35 8.68 26.03
N GLU A 8 -15.05 7.55 26.69
CA GLU A 8 -14.24 6.48 26.11
C GLU A 8 -15.10 5.65 25.12
N HIS A 9 -14.96 5.91 23.82
CA HIS A 9 -15.45 5.00 22.79
C HIS A 9 -14.45 3.85 22.60
N ASN A 10 -14.79 2.69 23.17
CA ASN A 10 -14.12 1.42 22.98
C ASN A 10 -14.33 0.88 21.55
N SER A 11 -13.24 0.71 20.81
CA SER A 11 -13.15 -0.11 19.60
C SER A 11 -12.46 -1.43 19.94
N SER A 12 -13.17 -2.34 20.60
CA SER A 12 -12.68 -3.70 20.86
C SER A 12 -12.98 -4.61 19.66
N HIS A 13 -12.08 -4.57 18.67
CA HIS A 13 -11.94 -5.66 17.72
C HIS A 13 -11.15 -6.77 18.41
N TYR A 14 -11.83 -7.88 18.75
CA TYR A 14 -11.22 -8.94 19.54
C TYR A 14 -10.39 -9.89 18.68
N LEU A 15 -9.15 -10.05 19.13
CA LEU A 15 -8.21 -11.09 18.76
C LEU A 15 -8.64 -12.46 19.30
N ILE A 16 -8.41 -13.45 18.45
CA ILE A 16 -8.32 -14.86 18.78
C ILE A 16 -6.95 -15.08 19.45
N ASN A 17 -6.94 -15.26 20.77
CA ASN A 17 -5.78 -15.77 21.50
C ASN A 17 -5.96 -17.28 21.68
N SER A 18 -5.14 -18.08 21.01
CA SER A 18 -5.02 -19.51 21.29
C SER A 18 -4.27 -19.71 22.62
N ALA A 19 -5.00 -19.83 23.72
CA ALA A 19 -4.51 -20.47 24.93
C ALA A 19 -4.86 -21.95 24.83
N SER A 20 -3.85 -22.82 24.67
CA SER A 20 -4.03 -24.27 24.68
C SER A 20 -4.62 -24.72 26.01
N THR A 21 -5.93 -25.01 26.00
CA THR A 21 -6.56 -25.82 27.04
C THR A 21 -6.65 -27.22 26.46
N THR A 22 -5.83 -28.13 26.98
CA THR A 22 -5.80 -29.54 26.58
C THR A 22 -7.12 -30.18 26.99
N VAL A 23 -8.09 -30.23 26.08
CA VAL A 23 -9.22 -31.16 26.20
C VAL A 23 -8.68 -32.52 25.78
N MET A 24 -8.57 -33.42 26.75
CA MET A 24 -8.23 -34.83 26.53
C MET A 24 -9.39 -35.46 25.76
N ILE A 25 -9.30 -35.45 24.44
CA ILE A 25 -10.12 -36.30 23.58
C ILE A 25 -9.39 -37.63 23.53
N GLU A 26 -10.00 -38.66 24.14
CA GLU A 26 -9.53 -40.04 24.06
C GLU A 26 -9.30 -40.41 22.60
N SER A 27 -8.08 -40.86 22.31
CA SER A 27 -7.61 -41.24 21.00
C SER A 27 -8.35 -42.48 20.51
N HIS A 28 -9.45 -42.29 19.79
CA HIS A 28 -9.90 -43.29 18.81
C HIS A 28 -9.07 -43.12 17.53
N SER A 29 -7.79 -43.52 17.62
CA SER A 29 -6.84 -43.58 16.50
C SER A 29 -6.85 -44.93 15.78
N GLU A 30 -7.91 -45.72 15.92
CA GLU A 30 -8.05 -47.02 15.29
C GLU A 30 -9.36 -47.03 14.49
N LEU A 31 -9.31 -46.57 13.24
CA LEU A 31 -10.18 -46.98 12.12
C LEU A 31 -9.77 -46.24 10.82
N LEU A 32 -8.47 -46.22 10.54
CA LEU A 32 -7.93 -46.16 9.18
C LEU A 32 -6.72 -47.09 9.13
N THR A 33 -6.96 -48.37 9.43
CA THR A 33 -6.02 -49.42 9.08
C THR A 33 -6.00 -49.55 7.57
N ASN A 34 -4.82 -49.25 7.00
CA ASN A 34 -4.30 -49.77 5.75
C ASN A 34 -5.11 -50.95 5.21
N ASN A 35 -5.74 -50.77 4.06
CA ASN A 35 -5.83 -51.80 3.03
C ASN A 35 -5.96 -51.13 1.65
N ASP A 36 -4.95 -51.43 0.83
CA ASP A 36 -4.96 -51.50 -0.63
C ASP A 36 -5.08 -50.21 -1.45
N MET A 37 -3.95 -49.47 -1.53
CA MET A 37 -3.32 -49.13 -2.82
C MET A 37 -1.92 -48.56 -2.58
N GLU A 38 -0.95 -49.43 -2.27
CA GLU A 38 0.44 -49.18 -2.70
C GLU A 38 0.49 -49.30 -4.22
N LEU A 39 0.04 -48.26 -4.92
CA LEU A 39 0.59 -47.98 -6.24
C LEU A 39 1.93 -47.31 -6.00
N THR A 40 2.99 -47.98 -6.40
CA THR A 40 4.32 -47.42 -6.68
C THR A 40 4.20 -46.35 -7.78
N MET A 41 3.55 -45.23 -7.49
CA MET A 41 3.56 -44.05 -8.35
C MET A 41 4.88 -43.33 -8.13
N GLY A 42 5.72 -43.32 -9.17
CA GLY A 42 6.96 -42.53 -9.21
C GLY A 42 6.71 -41.05 -8.91
N GLN A 43 7.77 -40.33 -8.55
CA GLN A 43 7.72 -38.91 -8.18
C GLN A 43 6.95 -38.09 -9.25
N ILE A 44 5.83 -37.47 -8.87
CA ILE A 44 5.03 -36.63 -9.77
C ILE A 44 5.51 -35.18 -9.62
N ASN A 45 6.09 -34.63 -10.68
CA ASN A 45 6.51 -33.22 -10.70
C ASN A 45 5.27 -32.32 -10.90
N ALA A 46 5.08 -31.33 -10.02
CA ALA A 46 3.98 -30.36 -10.15
C ALA A 46 4.01 -29.54 -11.45
N ALA A 47 5.18 -29.43 -12.08
CA ALA A 47 5.36 -28.76 -13.37
C ALA A 47 4.89 -29.59 -14.58
N SER A 48 4.52 -30.86 -14.39
CA SER A 48 3.90 -31.67 -15.43
C SER A 48 2.41 -31.30 -15.53
N ASN A 49 1.93 -30.93 -16.72
CA ASN A 49 0.52 -30.59 -17.01
C ASN A 49 -0.47 -31.77 -16.84
N GLN A 50 -0.15 -32.77 -16.01
CA GLN A 50 -0.86 -34.04 -15.87
C GLN A 50 -0.99 -34.47 -14.40
N LEU A 51 -1.23 -33.54 -13.46
CA LEU A 51 -1.74 -33.94 -12.14
C LEU A 51 -3.19 -34.41 -12.30
N SER A 52 -3.43 -35.70 -12.09
CA SER A 52 -4.78 -36.26 -12.07
C SER A 52 -5.61 -35.61 -10.96
N LYS A 53 -6.81 -35.16 -11.30
CA LYS A 53 -7.76 -34.68 -10.30
C LYS A 53 -8.26 -35.87 -9.49
N HIS A 54 -8.19 -35.75 -8.17
CA HIS A 54 -8.76 -36.69 -7.22
C HIS A 54 -9.68 -35.91 -6.26
N PRO A 55 -10.85 -35.42 -6.74
CA PRO A 55 -11.77 -34.67 -5.90
C PRO A 55 -12.15 -35.51 -4.68
N VAL A 56 -12.07 -34.90 -3.50
CA VAL A 56 -12.44 -35.60 -2.26
C VAL A 56 -13.95 -35.72 -2.21
N GLN A 57 -14.41 -36.93 -1.93
CA GLN A 57 -15.80 -37.22 -1.63
C GLN A 57 -15.88 -37.63 -0.16
N PHE A 58 -16.86 -37.07 0.55
CA PHE A 58 -17.17 -37.46 1.91
C PHE A 58 -18.46 -38.25 1.88
N THR A 59 -18.50 -39.40 2.56
CA THR A 59 -19.76 -40.07 2.78
C THR A 59 -20.56 -39.34 3.85
N HIS A 60 -21.87 -39.59 3.87
CA HIS A 60 -22.75 -39.04 4.90
C HIS A 60 -22.29 -39.46 6.32
N GLU A 61 -21.87 -40.70 6.49
CA GLU A 61 -21.40 -41.23 7.77
C GLU A 61 -20.07 -40.59 8.22
N ASP A 62 -19.15 -40.32 7.27
CA ASP A 62 -17.92 -39.59 7.57
C ASP A 62 -18.24 -38.21 8.14
N LEU A 63 -19.07 -37.44 7.42
CA LEU A 63 -19.43 -36.08 7.86
C LEU A 63 -20.15 -36.11 9.21
N ARG A 64 -21.03 -37.08 9.43
CA ARG A 64 -21.72 -37.25 10.71
C ARG A 64 -20.72 -37.50 11.84
N THR A 65 -19.82 -38.46 11.67
CA THR A 65 -18.80 -38.84 12.66
C THR A 65 -17.96 -37.62 13.10
N TYR A 66 -17.57 -36.77 12.15
CA TYR A 66 -16.73 -35.60 12.44
C TYR A 66 -17.50 -34.37 12.93
N LEU A 67 -18.74 -34.14 12.46
CA LEU A 67 -19.47 -32.88 12.67
C LEU A 67 -20.54 -32.95 13.76
N GLU A 68 -21.12 -34.12 14.04
CA GLU A 68 -22.11 -34.30 15.11
C GLU A 68 -21.55 -33.94 16.51
N PRO A 69 -20.29 -34.27 16.87
CA PRO A 69 -19.68 -33.81 18.12
C PRO A 69 -19.62 -32.28 18.24
N ILE A 70 -19.46 -31.57 17.13
CA ILE A 70 -19.43 -30.10 17.10
C ILE A 70 -20.81 -29.54 17.45
N ILE A 71 -21.87 -30.13 16.91
CA ILE A 71 -23.26 -29.76 17.25
C ILE A 71 -23.52 -29.96 18.73
N HIS A 72 -23.12 -31.10 19.31
CA HIS A 72 -23.31 -31.36 20.73
C HIS A 72 -22.55 -30.36 21.62
N THR A 73 -21.32 -30.01 21.23
CA THR A 73 -20.55 -28.96 21.91
C THR A 73 -21.27 -27.62 21.86
N LEU A 74 -21.81 -27.22 20.71
CA LEU A 74 -22.57 -25.97 20.59
C LEU A 74 -23.85 -25.98 21.43
N ILE A 75 -24.63 -27.07 21.43
CA ILE A 75 -25.86 -27.17 22.23
C ILE A 75 -25.57 -27.12 23.73
N SER A 76 -24.47 -27.73 24.16
CA SER A 76 -24.08 -27.79 25.58
C SER A 76 -23.61 -26.45 26.12
N ALA A 77 -23.19 -25.52 25.27
CA ALA A 77 -22.79 -24.18 25.67
C ALA A 77 -23.97 -23.41 26.30
N GLU A 78 -23.71 -22.67 27.38
CA GLU A 78 -24.70 -21.84 28.06
C GLU A 78 -25.26 -20.77 27.13
N GLU A 79 -24.39 -20.21 26.28
CA GLU A 79 -24.75 -19.15 25.34
C GLU A 79 -25.62 -19.60 24.17
N SER A 80 -25.88 -20.89 24.02
CA SER A 80 -26.57 -21.44 22.84
C SER A 80 -28.09 -21.33 22.87
N CYS A 81 -28.71 -21.02 24.02
CA CYS A 81 -30.15 -21.19 24.20
C CYS A 81 -31.02 -20.53 23.12
N ALA A 82 -30.66 -19.33 22.65
CA ALA A 82 -31.39 -18.58 21.62
C ALA A 82 -31.15 -19.10 20.18
N PHE A 83 -30.21 -20.02 20.00
CA PHE A 83 -29.76 -20.53 18.70
C PHE A 83 -30.11 -22.02 18.51
N ARG A 84 -30.70 -22.66 19.52
CA ARG A 84 -31.00 -24.11 19.51
C ARG A 84 -32.16 -24.50 18.61
N GLN A 85 -33.07 -23.57 18.30
CA GLN A 85 -34.29 -23.81 17.53
C GLN A 85 -34.52 -22.66 16.55
N PRO A 86 -35.32 -22.86 15.48
CA PRO A 86 -35.67 -21.79 14.57
C PRO A 86 -36.32 -20.61 15.31
N VAL A 87 -35.96 -19.40 14.92
CA VAL A 87 -36.55 -18.18 15.48
C VAL A 87 -38.04 -18.14 15.13
N ASP A 88 -38.91 -18.07 16.14
CA ASP A 88 -40.34 -17.83 15.98
C ASP A 88 -40.64 -16.34 16.15
N PRO A 89 -40.90 -15.59 15.06
CA PRO A 89 -41.09 -14.15 15.14
C PRO A 89 -42.36 -13.74 15.89
N VAL A 90 -43.37 -14.61 15.92
CA VAL A 90 -44.66 -14.35 16.59
C VAL A 90 -44.49 -14.54 18.09
N ALA A 91 -43.92 -15.67 18.51
CA ALA A 91 -43.70 -15.97 19.93
C ALA A 91 -42.73 -14.98 20.61
N LEU A 92 -41.74 -14.48 19.87
CA LEU A 92 -40.74 -13.52 20.35
C LEU A 92 -41.15 -12.05 20.14
N ASN A 93 -42.33 -11.79 19.55
CA ASN A 93 -42.86 -10.45 19.26
C ASN A 93 -41.88 -9.58 18.43
N ILE A 94 -41.33 -10.16 17.36
CA ILE A 94 -40.36 -9.53 16.44
C ILE A 94 -40.83 -9.68 14.97
N PRO A 95 -41.97 -9.07 14.60
CA PRO A 95 -42.61 -9.30 13.30
C PRO A 95 -41.76 -8.86 12.09
N ASP A 96 -40.76 -8.00 12.29
CA ASP A 96 -39.82 -7.51 11.29
C ASP A 96 -38.65 -8.48 11.02
N TYR A 97 -38.45 -9.51 11.85
CA TYR A 97 -37.39 -10.51 11.65
C TYR A 97 -37.34 -11.10 10.23
N PRO A 98 -38.43 -11.63 9.64
CA PRO A 98 -38.42 -12.15 8.26
C PRO A 98 -38.24 -11.05 7.19
N MET A 99 -38.46 -9.78 7.53
CA MET A 99 -38.18 -8.65 6.64
C MET A 99 -36.69 -8.36 6.58
N ILE A 100 -35.94 -8.59 7.65
CA ILE A 100 -34.50 -8.35 7.74
C ILE A 100 -33.71 -9.61 7.38
N ILE A 101 -34.06 -10.75 7.99
CA ILE A 101 -33.37 -12.03 7.82
C ILE A 101 -34.07 -12.87 6.75
N LYS A 102 -33.38 -13.03 5.61
CA LYS A 102 -33.91 -13.72 4.43
C LYS A 102 -33.65 -15.22 4.42
N HIS A 103 -32.61 -15.68 5.09
CA HIS A 103 -32.23 -17.08 5.16
C HIS A 103 -31.96 -17.47 6.62
N PRO A 104 -33.02 -17.75 7.42
CA PRO A 104 -32.86 -18.16 8.81
C PRO A 104 -32.05 -19.46 8.94
N MET A 105 -31.29 -19.59 10.03
CA MET A 105 -30.52 -20.79 10.34
C MET A 105 -30.36 -20.91 11.86
N ASP A 106 -30.33 -22.15 12.35
CA ASP A 106 -30.22 -22.50 13.77
C ASP A 106 -29.58 -23.89 13.94
N ILE A 107 -29.16 -24.23 15.16
CA ILE A 107 -28.43 -25.47 15.45
C ILE A 107 -29.28 -26.72 15.16
N SER A 108 -30.59 -26.70 15.42
CA SER A 108 -31.44 -27.87 15.13
C SER A 108 -31.64 -28.08 13.63
N THR A 109 -31.77 -27.00 12.86
CA THR A 109 -31.79 -27.08 11.40
C THR A 109 -30.46 -27.64 10.88
N MET A 110 -29.33 -27.15 11.36
CA MET A 110 -28.01 -27.69 11.00
C MET A 110 -27.89 -29.18 11.32
N HIS A 111 -28.38 -29.61 12.49
CA HIS A 111 -28.38 -31.00 12.91
C HIS A 111 -29.25 -31.88 12.02
N ASN A 112 -30.46 -31.44 11.71
CA ASN A 112 -31.36 -32.16 10.80
C ASN A 112 -30.76 -32.29 9.39
N LYS A 113 -30.13 -31.23 8.87
CA LYS A 113 -29.41 -31.27 7.58
C LYS A 113 -28.26 -32.28 7.61
N LEU A 114 -27.50 -32.32 8.71
CA LEU A 114 -26.44 -33.31 8.90
C LEU A 114 -27.01 -34.73 8.93
N LEU A 115 -28.07 -34.99 9.68
CA LEU A 115 -28.70 -36.32 9.77
C LEU A 115 -29.33 -36.79 8.46
N ARG A 116 -29.80 -35.87 7.62
CA ARG A 116 -30.38 -36.17 6.29
C ARG A 116 -29.33 -36.28 5.18
N GLY A 117 -28.05 -36.04 5.49
CA GLY A 117 -26.97 -36.09 4.50
C GLY A 117 -27.03 -34.96 3.47
N GLU A 118 -27.55 -33.79 3.85
CA GLU A 118 -27.69 -32.64 2.94
C GLU A 118 -26.37 -31.89 2.71
N TYR A 119 -25.34 -32.11 3.55
CA TYR A 119 -24.01 -31.53 3.36
C TYR A 119 -23.14 -32.43 2.49
N LYS A 120 -22.47 -31.84 1.49
CA LYS A 120 -21.53 -32.55 0.62
C LYS A 120 -20.10 -32.55 1.16
N ASN A 121 -19.78 -31.58 2.00
CA ASN A 121 -18.45 -31.36 2.55
C ASN A 121 -18.55 -30.54 3.84
N PRO A 122 -17.52 -30.53 4.71
CA PRO A 122 -17.60 -29.85 6.00
C PRO A 122 -17.62 -28.32 5.91
N LEU A 123 -17.26 -27.71 4.78
CA LEU A 123 -17.34 -26.25 4.62
C LEU A 123 -18.79 -25.79 4.46
N GLU A 124 -19.68 -26.58 3.83
CA GLU A 124 -21.12 -26.24 3.76
C GLU A 124 -21.76 -26.21 5.16
N PHE A 125 -21.34 -27.11 6.06
CA PHE A 125 -21.73 -27.05 7.48
C PHE A 125 -21.20 -25.78 8.17
N CYS A 126 -19.96 -25.39 7.87
CA CYS A 126 -19.40 -24.14 8.38
C CYS A 126 -20.15 -22.91 7.84
N ASP A 127 -20.57 -22.93 6.57
CA ASP A 127 -21.31 -21.85 5.94
C ASP A 127 -22.66 -21.62 6.65
N ASP A 128 -23.38 -22.69 7.02
CA ASP A 128 -24.62 -22.59 7.80
C ASP A 128 -24.37 -22.09 9.24
N ALA A 129 -23.31 -22.56 9.89
CA ALA A 129 -22.92 -22.05 11.22
C ALA A 129 -22.67 -20.54 11.17
N TRP A 130 -21.93 -20.07 10.17
CA TRP A 130 -21.67 -18.65 9.97
C TRP A 130 -22.88 -17.86 9.53
N LEU A 131 -23.80 -18.45 8.76
CA LEU A 131 -25.08 -17.84 8.41
C LEU A 131 -25.91 -17.57 9.68
N MET A 132 -25.99 -18.54 10.58
CA MET A 132 -26.64 -18.38 11.90
C MET A 132 -26.03 -17.20 12.67
N PHE A 133 -24.70 -17.12 12.77
CA PHE A 133 -24.03 -16.03 13.49
C PHE A 133 -24.23 -14.66 12.82
N LYS A 134 -24.11 -14.59 11.49
CA LYS A 134 -24.33 -13.36 10.71
C LYS A 134 -25.75 -12.85 10.84
N ASN A 135 -26.75 -13.73 10.78
CA ASN A 135 -28.15 -13.35 10.99
C ASN A 135 -28.35 -12.74 12.37
N ALA A 136 -27.76 -13.35 13.40
CA ALA A 136 -27.85 -12.83 14.76
C ALA A 136 -27.17 -11.46 14.92
N TRP A 137 -25.98 -11.26 14.37
CA TRP A 137 -25.29 -9.95 14.42
C TRP A 137 -25.94 -8.88 13.55
N LEU A 138 -26.60 -9.27 12.46
CA LEU A 138 -27.34 -8.36 11.58
C LEU A 138 -28.62 -7.85 12.26
N TYR A 139 -29.38 -8.76 12.89
CA TYR A 139 -30.64 -8.41 13.51
C TYR A 139 -30.48 -7.71 14.87
N ASN A 140 -29.47 -8.09 15.65
CA ASN A 140 -29.28 -7.61 17.01
C ASN A 140 -28.22 -6.51 17.08
N ASN A 141 -28.45 -5.44 17.86
CA ASN A 141 -27.43 -4.45 18.18
C ASN A 141 -26.34 -5.07 19.10
N ARG A 142 -25.07 -4.66 18.92
CA ARG A 142 -23.90 -4.96 19.78
C ARG A 142 -24.14 -4.77 21.28
N ALA A 143 -25.03 -3.86 21.66
CA ALA A 143 -25.39 -3.63 23.06
C ALA A 143 -26.20 -4.78 23.69
N LEU A 144 -26.91 -5.58 22.87
CA LEU A 144 -27.82 -6.63 23.34
C LEU A 144 -27.08 -7.88 23.79
N ARG A 145 -27.66 -8.59 24.77
CA ARG A 145 -27.11 -9.85 25.30
C ARG A 145 -26.97 -10.92 24.21
N ILE A 146 -27.97 -11.06 23.33
CA ILE A 146 -27.97 -12.05 22.24
C ILE A 146 -26.77 -11.85 21.30
N TYR A 147 -26.39 -10.61 21.01
CA TYR A 147 -25.19 -10.33 20.19
C TYR A 147 -23.92 -10.89 20.85
N ARG A 148 -23.74 -10.63 22.16
CA ARG A 148 -22.58 -11.11 22.92
C ARG A 148 -22.56 -12.65 23.04
N MET A 149 -23.73 -13.26 23.23
CA MET A 149 -23.90 -14.72 23.26
C MET A 149 -23.50 -15.33 21.91
N CYS A 150 -23.98 -14.75 20.80
CA CYS A 150 -23.58 -15.15 19.44
C CYS A 150 -22.07 -15.08 19.25
N THR A 151 -21.42 -13.99 19.70
CA THR A 151 -19.97 -13.82 19.58
C THR A 151 -19.19 -14.91 20.31
N LYS A 152 -19.58 -15.25 21.55
CA LYS A 152 -18.94 -16.35 22.29
C LYS A 152 -19.19 -17.70 21.65
N LEU A 153 -20.40 -17.95 21.17
CA LEU A 153 -20.75 -19.21 20.51
C LEU A 153 -19.97 -19.40 19.19
N ALA A 154 -19.77 -18.33 18.43
CA ALA A 154 -18.93 -18.35 17.23
C ALA A 154 -17.45 -18.63 17.54
N GLN A 155 -16.93 -18.11 18.66
CA GLN A 155 -15.58 -18.44 19.11
C GLN A 155 -15.46 -19.93 19.46
N LEU A 156 -16.38 -20.45 20.28
CA LEU A 156 -16.41 -21.87 20.63
C LEU A 156 -16.54 -22.77 19.40
N PHE A 157 -17.38 -22.38 18.43
CA PHE A 157 -17.51 -23.09 17.16
C PHE A 157 -16.15 -23.24 16.48
N VAL A 158 -15.44 -22.14 16.28
CA VAL A 158 -14.13 -22.11 15.62
C VAL A 158 -13.10 -22.95 16.39
N GLU A 159 -13.02 -22.81 17.71
CA GLU A 159 -12.12 -23.59 18.57
C GLU A 159 -12.37 -25.09 18.44
N SER A 160 -13.63 -25.51 18.28
CA SER A 160 -14.04 -26.90 18.18
C SER A 160 -13.83 -27.50 16.77
N ILE A 161 -14.18 -26.73 15.72
CA ILE A 161 -14.21 -27.23 14.33
C ILE A 161 -12.84 -27.15 13.63
N ASP A 162 -11.96 -26.21 13.99
CA ASP A 162 -10.66 -26.03 13.34
C ASP A 162 -9.76 -27.27 13.40
N PRO A 163 -9.64 -27.98 14.55
CA PRO A 163 -8.91 -29.25 14.63
C PRO A 163 -9.49 -30.30 13.68
N VAL A 164 -10.82 -30.42 13.62
CA VAL A 164 -11.52 -31.37 12.74
C VAL A 164 -11.23 -31.04 11.28
N LEU A 165 -11.35 -29.77 10.86
CA LEU A 165 -11.05 -29.36 9.49
C LEU A 165 -9.60 -29.63 9.10
N LYS A 166 -8.64 -29.42 10.00
CA LYS A 166 -7.23 -29.75 9.75
C LYS A 166 -7.04 -31.25 9.53
N THR A 167 -7.69 -32.09 10.33
CA THR A 167 -7.71 -33.55 10.13
C THR A 167 -8.31 -33.92 8.77
N LEU A 168 -9.38 -33.24 8.36
CA LEU A 168 -10.03 -33.43 7.05
C LEU A 168 -9.28 -32.82 5.86
N GLY A 169 -8.12 -32.19 6.10
CA GLY A 169 -7.24 -31.63 5.06
C GLY A 169 -7.61 -30.22 4.56
N TYR A 170 -8.38 -29.46 5.35
CA TYR A 170 -8.68 -28.04 5.12
C TYR A 170 -7.76 -27.13 5.94
N CYS A 171 -7.79 -25.83 5.65
CA CYS A 171 -6.99 -24.85 6.39
C CYS A 171 -7.58 -24.51 7.78
N CYS A 172 -8.82 -24.02 7.82
CA CYS A 172 -9.56 -23.59 9.02
C CYS A 172 -11.00 -23.23 8.64
N ALA A 173 -11.86 -23.01 9.64
CA ALA A 173 -13.27 -22.59 9.50
C ALA A 173 -13.48 -21.08 9.65
N HIS A 174 -12.42 -20.33 9.96
CA HIS A 174 -12.51 -18.91 10.25
C HIS A 174 -13.03 -18.12 9.04
N GLN A 175 -13.97 -17.19 9.25
CA GLN A 175 -14.33 -16.19 8.23
C GLN A 175 -13.48 -14.94 8.38
N TYR A 176 -12.29 -14.97 7.78
CA TYR A 176 -11.39 -13.84 7.83
C TYR A 176 -11.84 -12.73 6.90
N VAL A 177 -11.83 -11.50 7.43
CA VAL A 177 -12.12 -10.28 6.69
C VAL A 177 -10.99 -9.29 6.87
N TYR A 178 -10.71 -8.49 5.83
CA TYR A 178 -9.77 -7.37 5.90
C TYR A 178 -10.41 -6.21 6.67
N LEU A 179 -9.56 -5.34 7.24
CA LEU A 179 -10.05 -4.07 7.77
C LEU A 179 -10.72 -3.25 6.65
N PRO A 180 -11.75 -2.45 6.98
CA PRO A 180 -12.29 -1.50 6.01
C PRO A 180 -11.16 -0.63 5.44
N LYS A 181 -11.17 -0.42 4.13
CA LYS A 181 -10.12 0.36 3.46
C LYS A 181 -10.19 1.81 3.90
N VAL A 182 -9.02 2.45 4.03
CA VAL A 182 -8.97 3.90 4.14
C VAL A 182 -9.46 4.50 2.83
N ILE A 183 -10.41 5.42 2.91
CA ILE A 183 -11.01 6.07 1.76
C ILE A 183 -10.38 7.45 1.61
N LEU A 184 -9.96 7.84 0.40
CA LEU A 184 -9.49 9.20 0.15
C LEU A 184 -10.66 10.18 0.19
N CYS A 185 -10.46 11.31 0.88
CA CYS A 185 -11.41 12.41 0.96
C CYS A 185 -11.18 13.39 -0.20
N ASN A 186 -12.25 13.80 -0.87
CA ASN A 186 -12.23 14.84 -1.93
C ASN A 186 -12.17 16.28 -1.38
N GLY A 187 -11.83 16.45 -0.09
CA GLY A 187 -11.70 17.74 0.57
C GLY A 187 -10.48 18.56 0.11
N LYS A 188 -10.38 19.81 0.58
CA LYS A 188 -9.36 20.78 0.15
C LYS A 188 -7.90 20.37 0.48
N GLN A 189 -7.70 19.51 1.48
CA GLN A 189 -6.37 19.04 1.87
C GLN A 189 -5.97 17.83 1.02
N LYS A 190 -4.91 17.99 0.22
CA LYS A 190 -4.22 16.86 -0.43
C LYS A 190 -3.79 15.90 0.69
N CYS A 191 -4.23 14.64 0.62
CA CYS A 191 -4.03 13.58 1.62
C CYS A 191 -5.04 13.51 2.79
N CYS A 192 -6.20 14.16 2.71
CA CYS A 192 -7.26 13.90 3.69
C CYS A 192 -7.82 12.47 3.53
N GLU A 193 -7.94 11.73 4.63
CA GLU A 193 -8.34 10.32 4.67
C GLU A 193 -9.59 10.11 5.55
N ILE A 194 -10.53 9.31 5.07
CA ILE A 194 -11.68 8.80 5.82
C ILE A 194 -11.28 7.43 6.38
N ARG A 195 -11.11 7.38 7.69
CA ARG A 195 -10.64 6.19 8.41
C ARG A 195 -11.73 5.11 8.53
N PRO A 196 -11.34 3.85 8.82
CA PRO A 196 -12.29 2.79 9.13
C PRO A 196 -13.23 3.21 10.25
N TYR A 197 -14.49 2.80 10.15
CA TYR A 197 -15.59 3.06 11.07
C TYR A 197 -15.93 4.54 11.30
N SER A 198 -15.31 5.45 10.55
CA SER A 198 -15.64 6.87 10.61
C SER A 198 -16.88 7.17 9.77
N SER A 199 -17.74 8.08 10.27
CA SER A 199 -18.83 8.66 9.48
C SER A 199 -18.25 9.54 8.36
N TYR A 200 -18.83 9.43 7.18
CA TYR A 200 -18.51 10.27 6.02
C TYR A 200 -19.74 10.53 5.16
N TYR A 201 -19.61 11.50 4.26
CA TYR A 201 -20.65 11.89 3.32
C TYR A 201 -20.21 11.51 1.91
N TYR A 202 -21.12 10.96 1.12
CA TYR A 202 -20.86 10.69 -0.29
C TYR A 202 -21.98 11.16 -1.19
N TYR A 203 -21.62 11.47 -2.43
CA TYR A 203 -22.53 11.80 -3.51
C TYR A 203 -22.28 10.84 -4.67
N ASN A 204 -23.35 10.18 -5.13
CA ASN A 204 -23.30 9.36 -6.34
C ASN A 204 -23.56 10.28 -7.53
N ASN A 205 -22.65 10.27 -8.49
CA ASN A 205 -22.77 11.05 -9.71
C ASN A 205 -23.75 10.35 -10.67
N PRO A 206 -24.94 10.93 -10.96
CA PRO A 206 -25.95 10.27 -11.78
C PRO A 206 -25.58 10.22 -13.27
N ASP A 207 -24.64 11.05 -13.74
CA ASP A 207 -24.16 11.05 -15.13
C ASP A 207 -22.74 11.63 -15.22
N PRO A 208 -21.70 10.79 -15.41
CA PRO A 208 -20.31 11.24 -15.54
C PRO A 208 -20.05 12.20 -16.71
N SER A 209 -20.92 12.21 -17.72
CA SER A 209 -20.74 12.99 -18.94
C SER A 209 -21.30 14.42 -18.85
N ARG A 210 -22.24 14.68 -17.92
CA ARG A 210 -23.02 15.93 -17.89
C ARG A 210 -22.36 17.10 -17.14
N PHE A 211 -21.43 16.83 -16.23
CA PHE A 211 -20.95 17.83 -15.28
C PHE A 211 -19.43 17.99 -15.23
N ASN A 212 -18.68 17.52 -16.23
CA ASN A 212 -17.20 17.41 -16.17
C ASN A 212 -16.70 16.60 -14.95
N LEU A 213 -17.57 15.82 -14.31
CA LEU A 213 -17.24 14.98 -13.16
C LEU A 213 -17.11 13.55 -13.65
N SER A 214 -15.89 13.04 -13.72
CA SER A 214 -15.56 11.71 -14.24
C SER A 214 -15.70 10.60 -13.19
N SER A 215 -15.59 10.91 -11.89
CA SER A 215 -15.81 9.93 -10.84
C SER A 215 -17.30 9.61 -10.66
N ASP A 216 -17.62 8.32 -10.51
CA ASP A 216 -18.95 7.81 -10.18
C ASP A 216 -19.41 8.26 -8.78
N GLN A 217 -18.45 8.57 -7.89
CA GLN A 217 -18.74 8.92 -6.51
C GLN A 217 -17.71 9.90 -5.93
N TYR A 218 -18.19 10.83 -5.12
CA TYR A 218 -17.37 11.80 -4.38
C TYR A 218 -17.60 11.66 -2.89
N LYS A 219 -16.53 11.65 -2.10
CA LYS A 219 -16.54 11.30 -0.67
C LYS A 219 -15.84 12.37 0.16
N PHE A 220 -16.48 12.78 1.26
CA PHE A 220 -15.95 13.80 2.16
C PHE A 220 -15.99 13.29 3.60
N CYS A 221 -14.88 13.45 4.33
CA CYS A 221 -14.89 13.25 5.78
C CYS A 221 -15.82 14.27 6.45
N THR A 222 -16.27 13.96 7.66
CA THR A 222 -17.19 14.82 8.41
C THR A 222 -16.64 16.25 8.56
N ASP A 223 -15.35 16.39 8.85
CA ASP A 223 -14.70 17.70 9.03
C ASP A 223 -14.65 18.51 7.73
N CYS A 224 -14.25 17.89 6.61
CA CYS A 224 -14.21 18.56 5.31
C CYS A 224 -15.60 18.91 4.79
N PHE A 225 -16.61 18.10 5.08
CA PHE A 225 -17.99 18.37 4.71
C PHE A 225 -18.55 19.60 5.46
N HIS A 226 -18.23 19.72 6.75
CA HIS A 226 -18.69 20.83 7.59
C HIS A 226 -17.83 22.10 7.50
N SER A 227 -16.55 21.99 7.10
CA SER A 227 -15.68 23.17 6.97
C SER A 227 -16.11 24.14 5.87
N SER A 228 -16.86 23.66 4.86
CA SER A 228 -17.54 24.55 3.91
C SER A 228 -18.71 25.24 4.62
N LYS A 229 -18.64 26.57 4.80
CA LYS A 229 -19.74 27.37 5.36
C LYS A 229 -20.95 27.51 4.42
N CYS A 230 -20.82 27.08 3.16
CA CYS A 230 -21.88 27.18 2.15
C CYS A 230 -22.85 25.98 2.20
N GLU A 231 -24.07 26.16 1.66
CA GLU A 231 -25.06 25.07 1.48
C GLU A 231 -24.67 24.06 0.38
N SER A 232 -23.65 24.39 -0.41
CA SER A 232 -23.11 23.57 -1.49
C SER A 232 -21.63 23.25 -1.26
N ILE A 233 -21.17 22.16 -1.88
CA ILE A 233 -19.77 21.75 -1.95
C ILE A 233 -19.31 21.83 -3.40
N PHE A 234 -18.13 22.40 -3.61
CA PHE A 234 -17.51 22.50 -4.91
C PHE A 234 -16.60 21.30 -5.14
N VAL A 235 -16.83 20.56 -6.21
CA VAL A 235 -16.19 19.28 -6.51
C VAL A 235 -15.51 19.35 -7.89
N GLY A 236 -14.33 18.76 -8.01
CA GLY A 236 -13.64 18.59 -9.29
C GLY A 236 -12.62 17.45 -9.19
N ASP A 237 -12.34 16.81 -10.32
CA ASP A 237 -11.37 15.71 -10.41
C ASP A 237 -9.93 16.20 -10.60
N ASP A 238 -9.77 17.38 -11.21
CA ASP A 238 -8.47 18.00 -11.50
C ASP A 238 -8.45 19.45 -10.95
N PRO A 239 -7.37 19.87 -10.25
CA PRO A 239 -7.18 21.26 -9.83
C PRO A 239 -7.28 22.30 -10.96
N ALA A 240 -6.99 21.91 -12.21
CA ALA A 240 -7.09 22.77 -13.38
C ALA A 240 -8.53 22.88 -13.93
N GLN A 241 -9.46 22.08 -13.44
CA GLN A 241 -10.84 22.05 -13.90
C GLN A 241 -11.72 23.05 -13.14
N LYS A 242 -12.71 23.61 -13.84
CA LYS A 242 -13.79 24.38 -13.20
C LYS A 242 -14.59 23.46 -12.26
N LEU A 243 -14.61 23.83 -10.97
CA LEU A 243 -15.34 23.09 -9.94
C LEU A 243 -16.86 23.15 -10.18
N VAL A 244 -17.52 22.05 -9.87
CA VAL A 244 -18.97 21.87 -9.98
C VAL A 244 -19.59 22.02 -8.62
N GLU A 245 -20.62 22.85 -8.53
CA GLU A 245 -21.37 23.07 -7.30
C GLU A 245 -22.40 21.96 -7.09
N ILE A 246 -22.30 21.24 -5.97
CA ILE A 246 -23.23 20.18 -5.58
C ILE A 246 -23.84 20.55 -4.23
N SER A 247 -25.18 20.60 -4.17
CA SER A 247 -25.87 20.87 -2.92
C SER A 247 -25.58 19.79 -1.86
N LYS A 248 -25.32 20.21 -0.61
CA LYS A 248 -25.11 19.28 0.51
C LYS A 248 -26.29 18.35 0.76
N LYS A 249 -27.51 18.74 0.37
CA LYS A 249 -28.73 17.92 0.50
C LYS A 249 -28.71 16.65 -0.34
N LEU A 250 -27.86 16.61 -1.38
CA LEU A 250 -27.69 15.44 -2.25
C LEU A 250 -26.68 14.42 -1.69
N PHE A 251 -25.94 14.78 -0.65
CA PHE A 251 -24.98 13.88 -0.03
C PHE A 251 -25.66 12.98 1.00
N LEU A 252 -25.30 11.71 0.97
CA LEU A 252 -25.76 10.70 1.92
C LEU A 252 -24.69 10.47 2.97
N ARG A 253 -25.10 10.45 4.24
CA ARG A 253 -24.24 10.07 5.36
C ARG A 253 -24.17 8.56 5.47
N THR A 254 -22.98 8.02 5.64
CA THR A 254 -22.75 6.59 5.90
C THR A 254 -21.51 6.39 6.76
N GLU A 255 -21.18 5.14 7.09
CA GLU A 255 -19.99 4.75 7.86
C GLU A 255 -19.05 3.90 7.01
N ASN A 256 -17.74 4.07 7.21
CA ASN A 256 -16.73 3.25 6.54
C ASN A 256 -16.55 1.89 7.25
N ASN A 257 -17.55 1.02 7.17
CA ASN A 257 -17.59 -0.27 7.88
C ASN A 257 -17.63 -1.49 6.94
N VAL A 258 -17.47 -1.28 5.63
CA VAL A 258 -17.48 -2.34 4.63
C VAL A 258 -16.19 -3.15 4.74
N GLN A 259 -16.33 -4.45 5.01
CA GLN A 259 -15.22 -5.39 5.15
C GLN A 259 -15.20 -6.39 3.99
N GLU A 260 -14.03 -6.63 3.43
CA GLU A 260 -13.84 -7.60 2.34
C GLU A 260 -13.40 -8.96 2.91
N PRO A 261 -14.04 -10.07 2.54
CA PRO A 261 -13.59 -11.40 2.95
C PRO A 261 -12.28 -11.79 2.27
N GLU A 262 -11.50 -12.66 2.92
CA GLU A 262 -10.31 -13.23 2.29
C GLU A 262 -10.65 -14.11 1.09
N ILE A 263 -9.76 -14.08 0.10
CA ILE A 263 -9.89 -14.88 -1.11
C ILE A 263 -9.72 -16.36 -0.76
N MET A 264 -10.61 -17.18 -1.29
CA MET A 264 -10.54 -18.64 -1.23
C MET A 264 -10.04 -19.18 -2.56
N ILE A 265 -9.13 -20.16 -2.50
CA ILE A 265 -8.56 -20.87 -3.66
C ILE A 265 -8.74 -22.37 -3.50
N ASP A 266 -8.82 -23.08 -4.62
CA ASP A 266 -9.10 -24.51 -4.63
C ASP A 266 -7.86 -25.31 -4.96
N CYS A 267 -7.63 -26.41 -4.23
CA CYS A 267 -6.57 -27.34 -4.57
C CYS A 267 -6.85 -27.98 -5.93
N ILE A 268 -5.93 -27.89 -6.89
CA ILE A 268 -6.11 -28.43 -8.24
C ILE A 268 -6.20 -29.97 -8.26
N VAL A 269 -5.74 -30.65 -7.20
CA VAL A 269 -5.79 -32.10 -7.05
C VAL A 269 -7.08 -32.53 -6.34
N CYS A 270 -7.27 -32.11 -5.09
CA CYS A 270 -8.36 -32.60 -4.24
C CYS A 270 -9.60 -31.71 -4.17
N THR A 271 -9.59 -30.57 -4.85
CA THR A 271 -10.67 -29.57 -4.91
C THR A 271 -11.12 -28.97 -3.57
N ARG A 272 -10.42 -29.27 -2.47
CA ARG A 272 -10.66 -28.61 -1.17
C ARG A 272 -10.35 -27.11 -1.27
N ARG A 273 -11.24 -26.28 -0.70
CA ARG A 273 -11.08 -24.82 -0.65
C ARG A 273 -10.21 -24.39 0.52
N TRP A 274 -9.32 -23.44 0.28
CA TRP A 274 -8.36 -22.90 1.24
C TRP A 274 -8.37 -21.37 1.20
N HIS A 275 -8.20 -20.71 2.34
CA HIS A 275 -7.86 -19.29 2.34
C HIS A 275 -6.51 -19.11 1.63
N GLN A 276 -6.44 -18.17 0.69
CA GLN A 276 -5.21 -17.87 -0.07
C GLN A 276 -4.04 -17.53 0.87
N VAL A 277 -4.32 -16.77 1.93
CA VAL A 277 -3.35 -16.41 2.97
C VAL A 277 -2.87 -17.66 3.73
N CYS A 278 -3.77 -18.58 4.10
CA CYS A 278 -3.38 -19.83 4.76
C CYS A 278 -2.61 -20.77 3.83
N ALA A 279 -2.92 -20.75 2.54
CA ALA A 279 -2.24 -21.54 1.52
C ALA A 279 -0.83 -21.02 1.19
N LEU A 280 -0.55 -19.74 1.50
CA LEU A 280 0.66 -19.03 1.06
C LEU A 280 0.88 -19.26 -0.45
N HIS A 281 -0.14 -18.91 -1.23
CA HIS A 281 -0.16 -19.13 -2.66
C HIS A 281 -0.47 -17.85 -3.42
N LEU A 282 0.36 -17.59 -4.43
CA LEU A 282 0.22 -16.48 -5.35
C LEU A 282 0.45 -17.03 -6.76
N ASP A 283 -0.56 -16.94 -7.62
CA ASP A 283 -0.54 -17.49 -8.99
C ASP A 283 0.64 -16.94 -9.81
N GLN A 284 1.11 -15.75 -9.47
CA GLN A 284 2.26 -15.11 -10.10
C GLN A 284 3.58 -15.83 -9.79
N ILE A 285 3.70 -16.49 -8.64
CA ILE A 285 4.87 -17.28 -8.24
C ILE A 285 4.71 -18.73 -8.74
N TRP A 286 3.52 -19.30 -8.56
CA TRP A 286 3.18 -20.68 -8.90
C TRP A 286 2.00 -20.73 -9.87
N CYS A 287 2.29 -20.49 -11.15
CA CYS A 287 1.27 -20.40 -12.19
C CYS A 287 0.63 -21.74 -12.54
N GLU A 288 1.21 -22.85 -12.09
CA GLU A 288 0.69 -24.21 -12.27
C GLU A 288 -0.56 -24.46 -11.40
N GLY A 289 -0.82 -23.58 -10.42
CA GLY A 289 -1.97 -23.64 -9.54
C GLY A 289 -1.64 -24.17 -8.14
N PHE A 290 -2.63 -24.08 -7.25
CA PHE A 290 -2.46 -24.43 -5.84
C PHE A 290 -2.60 -25.94 -5.60
N VAL A 291 -1.61 -26.53 -4.93
CA VAL A 291 -1.69 -27.89 -4.38
C VAL A 291 -1.59 -27.80 -2.86
N CYS A 292 -2.58 -28.32 -2.15
CA CYS A 292 -2.62 -28.26 -0.69
C CYS A 292 -1.55 -29.17 -0.04
N LYS A 293 -1.16 -28.84 1.20
CA LYS A 293 -0.13 -29.59 1.95
C LYS A 293 -0.46 -31.08 2.10
N THR A 294 -1.74 -31.43 2.21
CA THR A 294 -2.19 -32.83 2.28
C THR A 294 -1.88 -33.58 0.98
N CYS A 295 -2.24 -33.03 -0.18
CA CYS A 295 -1.93 -33.64 -1.48
C CYS A 295 -0.43 -33.70 -1.75
N ILE A 296 0.32 -32.66 -1.36
CA ILE A 296 1.78 -32.65 -1.47
C ILE A 296 2.39 -33.87 -0.77
N ARG A 297 1.97 -34.14 0.47
CA ARG A 297 2.46 -35.29 1.24
C ARG A 297 1.96 -36.62 0.70
N GLN A 298 0.66 -36.73 0.43
CA GLN A 298 0.01 -37.97 0.01
C GLN A 298 0.52 -38.49 -1.34
N TYR A 299 0.75 -37.59 -2.30
CA TYR A 299 1.19 -37.93 -3.65
C TYR A 299 2.66 -37.61 -3.91
N ASN A 300 3.42 -37.27 -2.86
CA ASN A 300 4.84 -36.91 -2.92
C ASN A 300 5.16 -35.87 -4.02
N ILE A 301 4.31 -34.84 -4.13
CA ILE A 301 4.40 -33.82 -5.17
C ILE A 301 5.49 -32.81 -4.80
N LYS A 302 6.49 -32.65 -5.67
CA LYS A 302 7.49 -31.59 -5.51
C LYS A 302 6.95 -30.27 -6.08
N ARG A 303 6.76 -29.27 -5.22
CA ARG A 303 6.41 -27.90 -5.62
C ARG A 303 7.66 -27.18 -6.12
N LYS A 304 7.51 -26.35 -7.15
CA LYS A 304 8.55 -25.39 -7.56
C LYS A 304 8.93 -24.51 -6.36
N GLU A 305 10.23 -24.39 -6.08
CA GLU A 305 10.72 -23.55 -5.00
C GLU A 305 10.43 -22.07 -5.28
N ASN A 306 10.18 -21.31 -4.22
CA ASN A 306 10.04 -19.86 -4.34
C ASN A 306 11.43 -19.23 -4.44
N CYS A 307 11.77 -18.66 -5.59
CA CYS A 307 13.03 -17.92 -5.77
C CYS A 307 12.93 -16.43 -5.37
N TYR A 308 11.72 -15.94 -5.09
CA TYR A 308 11.46 -14.56 -4.69
C TYR A 308 11.51 -14.42 -3.16
N ILE A 309 12.71 -14.60 -2.61
CA ILE A 309 12.98 -14.55 -1.17
C ILE A 309 13.84 -13.31 -0.84
N ALA A 310 13.86 -12.91 0.43
CA ALA A 310 14.63 -11.75 0.87
C ALA A 310 16.13 -11.95 0.60
N GLN A 311 16.63 -13.18 0.76
CA GLN A 311 18.02 -13.52 0.54
C GLN A 311 18.49 -13.24 -0.89
N THR A 312 17.63 -13.43 -1.89
CA THR A 312 17.99 -13.29 -3.32
C THR A 312 17.92 -11.85 -3.81
N ILE A 313 17.40 -10.91 -3.02
CA ILE A 313 17.46 -9.48 -3.35
C ILE A 313 18.91 -9.02 -3.32
N THR A 314 19.26 -8.11 -4.24
CA THR A 314 20.58 -7.50 -4.38
C THR A 314 21.14 -7.03 -3.03
N VAL A 315 22.36 -7.46 -2.73
CA VAL A 315 23.10 -7.09 -1.52
C VAL A 315 23.97 -5.88 -1.85
N ASN A 316 24.02 -4.93 -0.92
CA ASN A 316 24.93 -3.79 -0.93
C ASN A 316 25.72 -3.73 0.38
N ASP A 317 26.74 -2.88 0.47
CA ASP A 317 27.66 -2.83 1.61
C ASP A 317 26.93 -2.57 2.93
N LEU A 318 26.05 -1.56 2.96
CA LEU A 318 25.22 -1.27 4.12
C LEU A 318 24.41 -2.49 4.57
N SER A 319 23.69 -3.13 3.65
CA SER A 319 22.87 -4.30 3.96
C SER A 319 23.69 -5.47 4.50
N SER A 320 24.86 -5.71 3.91
CA SER A 320 25.79 -6.78 4.29
C SER A 320 26.32 -6.56 5.71
N GLN A 321 26.78 -5.35 6.02
CA GLN A 321 27.33 -5.03 7.34
C GLN A 321 26.27 -5.14 8.45
N LEU A 322 25.05 -4.64 8.21
CA LEU A 322 23.95 -4.78 9.16
C LEU A 322 23.56 -6.24 9.36
N GLU A 323 23.42 -7.01 8.28
CA GLU A 323 23.07 -8.43 8.33
C GLU A 323 24.11 -9.24 9.11
N GLN A 324 25.40 -9.04 8.82
CA GLN A 324 26.50 -9.71 9.52
C GLN A 324 26.50 -9.38 11.01
N ARG A 325 26.30 -8.09 11.37
CA ARG A 325 26.26 -7.66 12.75
C ARG A 325 25.13 -8.34 13.53
N VAL A 326 23.92 -8.35 12.99
CA VAL A 326 22.75 -8.93 13.65
C VAL A 326 22.88 -10.44 13.76
N ASN A 327 23.30 -11.13 12.70
CA ASN A 327 23.48 -12.58 12.74
C ASN A 327 24.62 -12.99 13.66
N LYS A 328 25.70 -12.20 13.77
CA LYS A 328 26.75 -12.42 14.77
C LYS A 328 26.20 -12.28 16.19
N PHE A 329 25.42 -11.24 16.47
CA PHE A 329 24.76 -11.09 17.77
C PHE A 329 23.87 -12.29 18.11
N LEU A 330 23.09 -12.79 17.15
CA LEU A 330 22.24 -13.96 17.36
C LEU A 330 23.07 -15.23 17.56
N PHE A 331 24.18 -15.39 16.84
CA PHE A 331 25.13 -16.48 17.02
C PHE A 331 25.69 -16.48 18.46
N ASP A 332 26.12 -15.31 18.96
CA ASP A 332 26.64 -15.13 20.33
C ASP A 332 25.58 -15.37 21.43
N LYS A 333 24.29 -15.43 21.05
CA LYS A 333 23.15 -15.73 21.94
C LYS A 333 22.62 -17.16 21.77
N ASP A 334 23.44 -18.06 21.23
CA ASP A 334 23.11 -19.46 20.95
C ASP A 334 21.90 -19.65 20.00
N CYS A 335 21.56 -18.62 19.23
CA CYS A 335 20.44 -18.61 18.28
C CYS A 335 20.91 -18.86 16.84
N HIS A 336 21.91 -19.73 16.65
CA HIS A 336 22.58 -19.98 15.37
C HIS A 336 21.69 -20.53 14.24
N LYS A 337 20.52 -21.10 14.57
CA LYS A 337 19.53 -21.56 13.58
C LYS A 337 18.66 -20.44 13.02
N ILE A 338 18.72 -19.26 13.62
CA ILE A 338 17.91 -18.11 13.24
C ILE A 338 18.66 -17.31 12.22
N ARG A 339 17.99 -17.06 11.10
CA ARG A 339 18.54 -16.24 10.03
C ARG A 339 17.77 -14.94 9.92
N VAL A 340 18.50 -13.84 10.04
CA VAL A 340 18.01 -12.51 9.70
C VAL A 340 18.64 -12.10 8.37
N THR A 341 17.83 -11.54 7.49
CA THR A 341 18.26 -10.98 6.21
C THR A 341 17.92 -9.50 6.21
N ILE A 342 18.88 -8.64 5.89
CA ILE A 342 18.68 -7.18 5.84
C ILE A 342 18.96 -6.70 4.42
N ARG A 343 18.09 -5.87 3.87
CA ARG A 343 18.22 -5.34 2.50
C ARG A 343 17.92 -3.86 2.45
N VAL A 344 18.71 -3.13 1.66
CA VAL A 344 18.34 -1.81 1.17
C VAL A 344 17.48 -2.02 -0.06
N LEU A 345 16.24 -1.54 -0.03
CA LEU A 345 15.23 -1.78 -1.06
C LEU A 345 14.99 -0.56 -1.97
N ALA A 346 15.43 0.62 -1.53
CA ALA A 346 15.52 1.82 -2.35
C ALA A 346 16.69 2.69 -1.87
N SER A 347 17.33 3.38 -2.80
CA SER A 347 18.36 4.38 -2.59
C SER A 347 18.25 5.42 -3.70
N SER A 348 17.81 6.64 -3.38
CA SER A 348 17.57 7.72 -4.35
C SER A 348 18.04 9.07 -3.81
N ASP A 349 18.55 9.91 -4.70
CA ASP A 349 18.94 11.28 -4.35
C ASP A 349 17.72 12.21 -4.44
N LYS A 350 17.57 13.06 -3.43
CA LYS A 350 16.45 13.99 -3.23
C LYS A 350 16.95 15.35 -2.78
N ILE A 351 16.05 16.33 -2.77
CA ILE A 351 16.31 17.68 -2.29
C ILE A 351 15.23 18.03 -1.26
N CYS A 352 15.66 18.41 -0.07
CA CYS A 352 14.79 18.95 0.96
C CYS A 352 14.51 20.42 0.59
N GLU A 353 13.32 20.66 0.03
CA GLU A 353 12.92 21.99 -0.41
C GLU A 353 12.68 22.92 0.78
N ILE A 354 13.23 24.13 0.69
CA ILE A 354 13.00 25.17 1.70
C ILE A 354 11.57 25.70 1.53
N LYS A 355 10.80 25.66 2.61
CA LYS A 355 9.40 26.11 2.61
C LYS A 355 9.25 27.61 2.25
N PRO A 356 8.13 28.02 1.64
CA PRO A 356 7.97 29.35 1.04
C PRO A 356 8.14 30.54 1.99
N GLN A 357 7.60 30.48 3.22
CA GLN A 357 7.67 31.62 4.15
C GLN A 357 9.10 31.85 4.62
N LEU A 358 9.86 30.79 4.90
CA LEU A 358 11.26 30.92 5.24
C LEU A 358 12.08 31.56 4.10
N LYS A 359 11.86 31.12 2.85
CA LYS A 359 12.51 31.70 1.67
C LYS A 359 12.16 33.18 1.47
N LYS A 360 10.90 33.57 1.75
CA LYS A 360 10.43 34.95 1.69
C LYS A 360 11.02 35.84 2.79
N TYR A 361 11.23 35.28 3.99
CA TYR A 361 11.77 36.01 5.13
C TYR A 361 13.29 36.25 5.00
N TYR A 362 14.03 35.33 4.35
CA TYR A 362 15.49 35.43 4.12
C TYR A 362 15.89 35.40 2.62
N PRO A 363 15.41 36.34 1.78
CA PRO A 363 15.59 36.26 0.32
C PRO A 363 17.04 36.38 -0.15
N ASN A 364 17.89 37.10 0.62
CA ASN A 364 19.27 37.40 0.24
C ASN A 364 20.31 36.45 0.88
N GLN A 365 19.88 35.54 1.77
CA GLN A 365 20.77 34.62 2.51
C GLN A 365 20.61 33.17 2.06
N MET A 366 19.63 32.86 1.20
CA MET A 366 19.34 31.51 0.73
C MET A 366 19.71 31.39 -0.76
N ALA A 367 20.98 31.11 -1.05
CA ALA A 367 21.50 30.98 -2.41
C ALA A 367 21.15 29.64 -3.09
N ASN A 368 20.76 28.63 -2.31
CA ASN A 368 20.45 27.28 -2.79
C ASN A 368 18.94 27.00 -2.68
N ASP A 369 18.37 26.28 -3.64
CA ASP A 369 16.93 25.94 -3.68
C ASP A 369 16.52 24.84 -2.68
N GLY A 370 17.47 24.25 -1.95
CA GLY A 370 17.23 23.24 -0.92
C GLY A 370 18.50 22.53 -0.47
N TYR A 371 18.33 21.48 0.35
CA TYR A 371 19.41 20.65 0.87
C TYR A 371 19.39 19.27 0.19
N PRO A 372 20.38 18.92 -0.65
CA PRO A 372 20.45 17.61 -1.27
C PRO A 372 20.76 16.52 -0.23
N TYR A 373 20.11 15.37 -0.37
CA TYR A 373 20.35 14.21 0.47
C TYR A 373 20.06 12.92 -0.29
N ARG A 374 20.64 11.82 0.19
CA ARG A 374 20.28 10.48 -0.25
C ARG A 374 19.26 9.87 0.72
N THR A 375 18.14 9.39 0.20
CA THR A 375 17.19 8.60 1.00
C THR A 375 17.46 7.12 0.82
N ARG A 376 17.39 6.33 1.90
CA ARG A 376 17.47 4.87 1.84
C ARG A 376 16.32 4.20 2.59
N ALA A 377 15.80 3.13 2.00
CA ALA A 377 14.77 2.28 2.61
C ALA A 377 15.38 0.94 3.02
N ILE A 378 15.51 0.68 4.33
CA ILE A 378 16.21 -0.48 4.91
C ILE A 378 15.19 -1.38 5.61
N PHE A 379 15.14 -2.66 5.24
CA PHE A 379 14.19 -3.62 5.79
C PHE A 379 14.89 -4.89 6.28
N ALA A 380 14.38 -5.45 7.38
CA ALA A 380 14.85 -6.73 7.93
C ALA A 380 13.76 -7.80 7.92
N PHE A 381 14.17 -9.00 7.54
CA PHE A 381 13.36 -10.19 7.36
C PHE A 381 13.91 -11.32 8.22
N GLN A 382 13.02 -12.16 8.72
CA GLN A 382 13.35 -13.38 9.41
C GLN A 382 12.63 -14.56 8.76
N GLU A 383 13.35 -15.66 8.55
CA GLU A 383 12.74 -16.90 8.11
C GLU A 383 12.00 -17.59 9.29
N ILE A 384 10.68 -17.72 9.18
CA ILE A 384 9.81 -18.38 10.17
C ILE A 384 9.07 -19.52 9.46
N GLU A 385 9.41 -20.76 9.79
CA GLU A 385 8.86 -21.99 9.16
C GLU A 385 9.10 -22.02 7.63
N GLY A 386 10.30 -21.65 7.17
CA GLY A 386 10.67 -21.65 5.75
C GLY A 386 10.11 -20.47 4.95
N ILE A 387 9.55 -19.45 5.61
CA ILE A 387 8.91 -18.30 4.96
C ILE A 387 9.49 -17.01 5.53
N ASP A 388 9.94 -16.10 4.67
CA ASP A 388 10.38 -14.78 5.07
C ASP A 388 9.22 -13.96 5.67
N VAL A 389 9.50 -13.33 6.80
CA VAL A 389 8.60 -12.39 7.48
C VAL A 389 9.34 -11.09 7.73
N VAL A 390 8.86 -10.00 7.13
CA VAL A 390 9.36 -8.67 7.44
C VAL A 390 8.96 -8.29 8.87
N PHE A 391 9.91 -7.77 9.64
CA PHE A 391 9.66 -7.42 11.04
C PHE A 391 10.16 -6.03 11.41
N PHE A 392 10.94 -5.38 10.54
CA PHE A 392 11.54 -4.07 10.77
C PHE A 392 11.68 -3.34 9.43
N GLY A 393 11.36 -2.04 9.43
CA GLY A 393 11.58 -1.13 8.30
C GLY A 393 12.05 0.23 8.81
N MET A 394 12.97 0.86 8.08
CA MET A 394 13.53 2.16 8.42
C MET A 394 13.83 2.98 7.16
N TYR A 395 13.50 4.27 7.20
CA TYR A 395 13.87 5.25 6.20
C TYR A 395 14.83 6.26 6.82
N VAL A 396 15.90 6.57 6.08
CA VAL A 396 16.95 7.52 6.51
C VAL A 396 17.22 8.53 5.42
N GLN A 397 17.62 9.74 5.82
CA GLN A 397 18.13 10.80 4.96
C GLN A 397 19.59 11.04 5.30
N GLU A 398 20.45 11.03 4.28
CA GLU A 398 21.89 11.12 4.41
C GLU A 398 22.37 12.38 3.67
N TYR A 399 22.82 13.38 4.42
CA TYR A 399 23.31 14.66 3.93
C TYR A 399 24.83 14.65 4.00
N ASP A 400 25.47 14.57 2.83
CA ASP A 400 26.91 14.37 2.71
C ASP A 400 27.71 15.68 2.89
N GLU A 401 28.99 15.66 2.52
CA GLU A 401 29.88 16.82 2.59
C GLU A 401 29.60 17.89 1.52
N HIS A 402 28.91 17.51 0.43
CA HIS A 402 28.53 18.41 -0.65
C HIS A 402 27.24 19.16 -0.32
N CYS A 403 26.44 18.65 0.62
CA CYS A 403 25.29 19.38 1.14
C CYS A 403 25.74 20.65 1.88
N PRO A 404 25.13 21.83 1.60
CA PRO A 404 25.44 23.06 2.32
C PRO A 404 25.04 22.97 3.81
N ALA A 405 25.70 23.80 4.62
CA ALA A 405 25.32 23.99 6.02
C ALA A 405 23.88 24.53 6.10
N PRO A 406 23.09 24.17 7.14
CA PRO A 406 23.47 23.46 8.36
C PRO A 406 23.43 21.92 8.28
N ASN A 407 23.08 21.36 7.11
CA ASN A 407 22.81 19.93 6.96
C ASN A 407 24.04 19.06 6.66
N THR A 408 25.17 19.67 6.30
CA THR A 408 26.43 18.98 5.94
C THR A 408 26.83 17.89 6.93
N ASN A 409 27.17 16.70 6.43
CA ASN A 409 27.66 15.55 7.21
C ASN A 409 26.71 15.08 8.32
N ARG A 410 25.40 15.03 8.04
CA ARG A 410 24.36 14.59 8.98
C ARG A 410 23.53 13.45 8.39
N VAL A 411 23.11 12.53 9.26
CA VAL A 411 22.06 11.55 8.94
C VAL A 411 20.82 11.83 9.78
N TYR A 412 19.63 11.63 9.22
CA TYR A 412 18.35 11.77 9.91
C TYR A 412 17.53 10.49 9.73
N ILE A 413 17.15 9.86 10.85
CA ILE A 413 16.27 8.70 10.83
C ILE A 413 14.84 9.22 10.70
N SER A 414 14.33 9.29 9.46
CA SER A 414 13.03 9.89 9.15
C SER A 414 11.87 9.09 9.68
N CYS A 415 11.96 7.77 9.59
CA CYS A 415 10.91 6.89 10.05
C CYS A 415 11.45 5.51 10.38
N LEU A 416 10.88 4.92 11.42
CA LEU A 416 11.09 3.54 11.81
C LEU A 416 9.77 2.90 12.20
N ASP A 417 9.58 1.65 11.77
CA ASP A 417 8.40 0.87 12.13
C ASP A 417 8.76 -0.61 12.30
N THR A 418 7.95 -1.34 13.07
CA THR A 418 8.25 -2.74 13.40
C THR A 418 6.99 -3.59 13.48
N ILE A 419 7.11 -4.85 13.07
CA ILE A 419 6.09 -5.89 13.29
C ILE A 419 6.64 -6.88 14.32
N HIS A 420 5.85 -7.12 15.36
CA HIS A 420 6.33 -7.74 16.59
C HIS A 420 6.56 -9.27 16.50
N PHE A 421 6.48 -9.89 15.31
CA PHE A 421 6.50 -11.34 15.12
C PHE A 421 7.88 -12.00 15.18
N PHE A 422 8.96 -11.24 15.36
CA PHE A 422 10.32 -11.78 15.50
C PHE A 422 10.41 -12.90 16.57
N GLN A 423 11.11 -13.98 16.24
CA GLN A 423 11.32 -15.15 17.10
C GLN A 423 12.83 -15.41 17.35
N PRO A 424 13.26 -15.70 18.58
CA PRO A 424 12.48 -15.72 19.80
C PRO A 424 12.10 -14.30 20.23
N LYS A 425 10.92 -14.17 20.83
CA LYS A 425 10.40 -12.89 21.33
C LYS A 425 11.35 -12.20 22.32
N LEU A 426 12.16 -12.98 23.04
CA LEU A 426 13.12 -12.51 24.03
C LEU A 426 14.12 -11.49 23.45
N TYR A 427 14.71 -11.79 22.28
CA TYR A 427 15.78 -10.97 21.69
C TYR A 427 15.27 -9.91 20.72
N ARG A 428 13.95 -9.82 20.50
CA ARG A 428 13.34 -8.91 19.52
C ARG A 428 13.80 -7.46 19.69
N GLN A 429 13.77 -6.95 20.92
CA GLN A 429 14.17 -5.57 21.20
C GLN A 429 15.67 -5.35 21.01
N ASP A 430 16.49 -6.33 21.42
CA ASP A 430 17.94 -6.25 21.22
C ASP A 430 18.32 -6.28 19.74
N VAL A 431 17.62 -7.07 18.92
CA VAL A 431 17.81 -7.08 17.46
C VAL A 431 17.49 -5.72 16.84
N TYR A 432 16.39 -5.06 17.25
CA TYR A 432 16.10 -3.70 16.78
C TYR A 432 17.22 -2.72 17.14
N HIS A 433 17.76 -2.82 18.35
CA HIS A 433 18.90 -2.01 18.76
C HIS A 433 20.16 -2.33 17.94
N GLU A 434 20.46 -3.61 17.68
CA GLU A 434 21.65 -3.98 16.91
C GLU A 434 21.58 -3.52 15.45
N ILE A 435 20.39 -3.46 14.84
CA ILE A 435 20.20 -2.87 13.50
C ILE A 435 20.54 -1.38 13.53
N LEU A 436 19.93 -0.62 14.45
CA LEU A 436 20.13 0.83 14.55
C LEU A 436 21.56 1.21 14.95
N ILE A 437 22.13 0.52 15.93
CA ILE A 437 23.53 0.71 16.34
C ILE A 437 24.47 0.34 15.19
N GLY A 438 24.14 -0.70 14.42
CA GLY A 438 24.84 -1.05 13.19
C GLY A 438 24.81 0.09 12.17
N TYR A 439 23.65 0.72 11.97
CA TYR A 439 23.52 1.85 11.06
C TYR A 439 24.31 3.07 11.53
N LEU A 440 24.27 3.41 12.82
CA LEU A 440 25.07 4.50 13.38
C LEU A 440 26.58 4.24 13.22
N ASN A 441 27.01 2.99 13.37
CA ASN A 441 28.40 2.61 13.13
C ASN A 441 28.78 2.74 11.64
N TYR A 442 27.90 2.31 10.74
CA TYR A 442 28.10 2.48 9.30
C TYR A 442 28.23 3.97 8.94
N ALA A 443 27.30 4.81 9.42
CA ALA A 443 27.33 6.25 9.18
C ALA A 443 28.62 6.89 9.71
N LYS A 444 29.06 6.51 10.92
CA LYS A 444 30.35 6.95 11.49
C LYS A 444 31.53 6.57 10.59
N GLN A 445 31.58 5.34 10.10
CA GLN A 445 32.67 4.87 9.22
C GLN A 445 32.72 5.61 7.88
N HIS A 446 31.56 6.08 7.40
CA HIS A 446 31.43 6.83 6.15
C HIS A 446 31.58 8.35 6.32
N GLY A 447 31.97 8.84 7.50
CA GLY A 447 32.34 10.25 7.71
C GLY A 447 31.21 11.16 8.21
N TYR A 448 29.99 10.63 8.39
CA TYR A 448 28.90 11.42 9.00
C TYR A 448 29.22 11.76 10.46
N ILE A 449 29.04 13.02 10.83
CA ILE A 449 29.44 13.56 12.14
C ILE A 449 28.29 13.47 13.13
N TYR A 450 27.08 13.74 12.67
CA TYR A 450 25.89 13.75 13.49
C TYR A 450 24.83 12.82 12.94
N ALA A 451 24.10 12.17 13.84
CA ALA A 451 22.84 11.51 13.55
C ALA A 451 21.70 12.21 14.31
N HIS A 452 20.52 12.25 13.71
CA HIS A 452 19.34 12.90 14.27
C HIS A 452 18.18 11.91 14.30
N MET A 453 17.41 11.93 15.39
CA MET A 453 16.26 11.06 15.57
C MET A 453 15.13 11.81 16.29
N TRP A 454 13.95 11.79 15.67
CA TRP A 454 12.72 12.30 16.27
C TRP A 454 11.88 11.14 16.82
N ALA A 455 11.83 11.02 18.14
CA ALA A 455 11.19 9.94 18.86
C ALA A 455 9.69 10.23 19.11
N ARG A 456 8.90 10.26 18.03
CA ARG A 456 7.44 10.45 18.11
C ARG A 456 6.67 9.13 17.94
N PRO A 457 5.88 8.70 18.93
CA PRO A 457 5.06 7.50 18.79
C PRO A 457 3.94 7.71 17.76
N THR A 458 3.55 6.65 17.08
CA THR A 458 2.35 6.64 16.25
C THR A 458 1.09 6.76 17.11
N SER A 459 0.06 7.41 16.57
CA SER A 459 -1.29 7.26 17.12
C SER A 459 -1.86 5.90 16.74
N VAL A 460 -2.81 5.38 17.52
CA VAL A 460 -3.44 4.04 17.37
C VAL A 460 -3.98 3.74 15.95
N PHE A 461 -4.21 4.77 15.14
CA PHE A 461 -4.80 4.67 13.80
C PHE A 461 -3.88 5.14 12.66
N VAL A 462 -2.59 5.36 12.94
CA VAL A 462 -1.62 5.80 11.94
C VAL A 462 -0.49 4.79 11.90
N ASP A 463 -0.44 4.04 10.81
CA ASP A 463 0.70 3.19 10.48
C ASP A 463 1.80 4.07 9.89
N TYR A 464 3.04 3.85 10.32
CA TYR A 464 4.17 4.52 9.69
C TYR A 464 4.52 3.81 8.38
N ILE A 465 5.03 2.59 8.43
CA ILE A 465 5.48 1.84 7.25
C ILE A 465 4.54 0.66 6.98
N PHE A 466 4.22 -0.12 8.01
CA PHE A 466 3.50 -1.39 7.82
C PHE A 466 2.00 -1.21 7.96
N HIS A 467 1.27 -1.48 6.88
CA HIS A 467 -0.19 -1.39 6.89
C HIS A 467 -0.81 -2.41 7.85
N CYS A 468 -1.64 -1.92 8.78
CA CYS A 468 -2.44 -2.71 9.71
C CYS A 468 -1.59 -3.56 10.66
N HIS A 469 -1.17 -2.95 11.77
CA HIS A 469 -0.44 -3.63 12.84
C HIS A 469 -1.30 -4.68 13.57
N PRO A 470 -0.67 -5.69 14.19
CA PRO A 470 -1.37 -6.63 15.05
C PRO A 470 -2.05 -5.90 16.20
N LEU A 471 -3.31 -6.24 16.49
CA LEU A 471 -4.11 -5.57 17.53
C LEU A 471 -3.48 -5.72 18.93
N GLU A 472 -2.71 -6.79 19.14
CA GLU A 472 -2.00 -7.11 20.37
C GLU A 472 -0.67 -6.36 20.49
N GLN A 473 -0.19 -5.77 19.39
CA GLN A 473 1.02 -4.97 19.36
C GLN A 473 0.74 -3.62 20.01
N ARG A 474 1.06 -3.53 21.31
CA ARG A 474 0.95 -2.27 22.06
C ARG A 474 1.97 -1.26 21.53
N LEU A 475 1.46 -0.16 20.98
CA LEU A 475 2.29 0.99 20.59
C LEU A 475 2.89 1.65 21.84
N PRO A 476 4.19 2.04 21.82
CA PRO A 476 4.79 2.75 22.93
C PRO A 476 4.19 4.16 23.05
N ASN A 477 3.98 4.64 24.28
CA ASN A 477 3.74 6.06 24.52
C ASN A 477 5.07 6.84 24.45
N SER A 478 5.01 8.18 24.45
CA SER A 478 6.20 9.04 24.30
C SER A 478 7.29 8.69 25.32
N LYS A 479 6.96 8.64 26.61
CA LYS A 479 7.92 8.30 27.68
C LYS A 479 8.63 6.96 27.46
N ARG A 480 7.88 5.93 27.04
CA ARG A 480 8.44 4.60 26.79
C ARG A 480 9.34 4.60 25.56
N LEU A 481 8.95 5.31 24.50
CA LEU A 481 9.76 5.44 23.28
C LEU A 481 11.05 6.22 23.57
N HIS A 482 10.98 7.33 24.31
CA HIS A 482 12.16 8.10 24.73
C HIS A 482 13.12 7.26 25.56
N SER A 483 12.61 6.50 26.53
CA SER A 483 13.43 5.58 27.34
C SER A 483 14.07 4.48 26.49
N TRP A 484 13.36 3.98 25.47
CA TRP A 484 13.88 3.00 24.54
C TRP A 484 15.04 3.57 23.69
N CYS A 485 14.87 4.78 23.15
CA CYS A 485 15.91 5.52 22.43
C CYS A 485 17.14 5.78 23.30
N LYS A 486 16.96 6.26 24.55
CA LYS A 486 18.08 6.48 25.49
C LYS A 486 18.86 5.19 25.75
N LYS A 487 18.18 4.08 26.05
CA LYS A 487 18.83 2.76 26.24
C LYS A 487 19.61 2.29 25.00
N LEU A 488 19.10 2.59 23.81
CA LEU A 488 19.79 2.29 22.56
C LEU A 488 21.08 3.09 22.44
N LEU A 489 21.03 4.39 22.70
CA LEU A 489 22.18 5.28 22.60
C LEU A 489 23.21 5.01 23.70
N ASP A 490 22.78 4.70 24.91
CA ASP A 490 23.67 4.28 26.01
C ASP A 490 24.44 3.00 25.63
N LYS A 491 23.77 2.01 25.01
CA LYS A 491 24.44 0.82 24.46
C LYS A 491 25.43 1.18 23.34
N ALA A 492 25.12 2.16 22.49
CA ALA A 492 26.00 2.61 21.42
C ALA A 492 27.25 3.33 21.96
N ILE A 493 27.12 4.09 23.06
CA ILE A 493 28.23 4.73 23.79
C ILE A 493 29.15 3.66 24.40
N ILE A 494 28.58 2.66 25.09
CA ILE A 494 29.35 1.55 25.67
C ILE A 494 30.15 0.79 24.60
N LYS A 495 29.62 0.71 23.38
CA LYS A 495 30.29 0.10 22.22
C LYS A 495 31.25 1.06 21.48
N HIS A 496 31.47 2.27 22.00
CA HIS A 496 32.33 3.31 21.41
C HIS A 496 31.94 3.74 19.97
N ILE A 497 30.67 3.55 19.61
CA ILE A 497 30.12 3.97 18.33
C ILE A 497 29.68 5.42 18.43
N VAL A 498 28.83 5.73 19.42
CA VAL A 498 28.39 7.09 19.73
C VAL A 498 29.33 7.70 20.79
N ILE A 499 29.67 8.98 20.64
CA ILE A 499 30.47 9.71 21.64
C ILE A 499 29.55 10.15 22.78
N ASP A 500 28.51 10.90 22.42
CA ASP A 500 27.42 11.31 23.31
C ASP A 500 26.17 11.63 22.48
N TYR A 501 25.08 11.93 23.18
CA TYR A 501 23.87 12.46 22.59
C TYR A 501 23.27 13.53 23.50
N LYS A 502 22.57 14.49 22.91
CA LYS A 502 21.92 15.60 23.59
C LYS A 502 20.50 15.76 23.07
N ASP A 503 19.68 16.46 23.85
CA ASP A 503 18.46 17.02 23.28
C ASP A 503 18.78 18.20 22.36
N ILE A 504 17.86 18.50 21.44
CA ILE A 504 18.07 19.56 20.44
C ILE A 504 18.31 20.94 21.06
N MET A 505 17.68 21.23 22.20
CA MET A 505 17.82 22.54 22.85
C MET A 505 19.24 22.69 23.39
N GLN A 506 19.74 21.68 24.10
CA GLN A 506 21.11 21.71 24.61
C GLN A 506 22.15 21.78 23.47
N ASP A 507 21.92 21.07 22.36
CA ASP A 507 22.81 21.17 21.19
C ASP A 507 22.79 22.58 20.57
N CYS A 508 21.63 23.23 20.48
CA CYS A 508 21.54 24.61 19.98
C CYS A 508 22.28 25.61 20.89
N LEU A 509 22.20 25.43 22.20
CA LEU A 509 22.91 26.27 23.18
C LEU A 509 24.43 26.08 23.10
N ASP A 510 24.88 24.82 23.02
CA ASP A 510 26.30 24.49 22.99
C ASP A 510 26.98 24.98 21.69
N ASN A 511 26.27 24.95 20.56
CA ASN A 511 26.75 25.45 19.28
C ASN A 511 26.48 26.96 19.08
N GLN A 512 25.92 27.65 20.08
CA GLN A 512 25.64 29.09 20.05
C GLN A 512 24.87 29.55 18.81
N ILE A 513 23.79 28.82 18.47
CA ILE A 513 22.92 29.10 17.32
C ILE A 513 22.40 30.54 17.41
N GLN A 514 22.64 31.34 16.36
CA GLN A 514 22.28 32.76 16.32
C GLN A 514 21.08 33.06 15.42
N THR A 515 20.86 32.22 14.40
CA THR A 515 19.74 32.35 13.48
C THR A 515 19.02 31.03 13.28
N VAL A 516 17.75 31.10 12.88
CA VAL A 516 16.94 29.92 12.51
C VAL A 516 17.53 29.15 11.33
N LEU A 517 18.37 29.80 10.51
CA LEU A 517 19.07 29.18 9.38
C LEU A 517 20.18 28.22 9.82
N ASP A 518 20.63 28.29 11.07
CA ASP A 518 21.66 27.40 11.60
C ASP A 518 21.06 26.08 12.13
N ILE A 519 19.73 26.00 12.27
CA ILE A 519 19.03 24.82 12.75
C ILE A 519 18.98 23.78 11.59
N PRO A 520 19.43 22.53 11.81
CA PRO A 520 19.33 21.48 10.78
C PRO A 520 17.91 21.34 10.21
N TYR A 521 17.82 21.23 8.88
CA TYR A 521 16.55 21.34 8.15
C TYR A 521 16.25 20.05 7.37
N PHE A 522 15.46 19.14 7.94
CA PHE A 522 15.21 17.82 7.36
C PHE A 522 13.81 17.68 6.74
N ASP A 523 13.70 16.90 5.66
CA ASP A 523 12.41 16.68 5.01
C ASP A 523 11.47 15.87 5.91
N GLY A 524 10.22 16.32 6.03
CA GLY A 524 9.19 15.70 6.89
C GLY A 524 9.38 15.89 8.40
N ASP A 525 10.39 16.64 8.85
CA ASP A 525 10.64 16.89 10.27
C ASP A 525 9.74 18.00 10.85
N LEU A 526 9.67 18.07 12.19
CA LEU A 526 8.84 19.04 12.90
C LEU A 526 9.36 20.48 12.74
N TRP A 527 10.67 20.70 12.84
CA TRP A 527 11.25 22.05 12.92
C TRP A 527 10.96 22.92 11.70
N PRO A 528 11.10 22.45 10.44
CA PRO A 528 10.67 23.21 9.27
C PRO A 528 9.23 23.71 9.33
N THR A 529 8.32 22.90 9.88
CA THR A 529 6.90 23.27 9.99
C THR A 529 6.67 24.31 11.07
N ILE A 530 7.29 24.15 12.24
CA ILE A 530 7.22 25.14 13.33
C ILE A 530 7.80 26.48 12.87
N ILE A 531 8.92 26.48 12.17
CA ILE A 531 9.55 27.70 11.65
C ILE A 531 8.58 28.41 10.69
N GLU A 532 7.98 27.67 9.75
CA GLU A 532 7.03 28.22 8.77
C GLU A 532 5.80 28.83 9.47
N GLU A 533 5.16 28.11 10.39
CA GLU A 533 4.00 28.57 11.16
C GLU A 533 4.33 29.80 12.01
N THR A 534 5.53 29.82 12.61
CA THR A 534 5.96 30.95 13.43
C THR A 534 6.17 32.20 12.57
N ILE A 535 6.82 32.09 11.41
CA ILE A 535 7.01 33.21 10.47
C ILE A 535 5.67 33.73 9.95
N GLU A 536 4.73 32.83 9.65
CA GLU A 536 3.39 33.21 9.20
C GLU A 536 2.64 34.01 10.28
N ASN A 537 2.68 33.56 11.54
CA ASN A 537 2.08 34.27 12.66
C ASN A 537 2.70 35.67 12.87
N PHE A 538 4.02 35.81 12.74
CA PHE A 538 4.69 37.11 12.78
C PHE A 538 4.21 38.04 11.66
N SER A 539 4.13 37.51 10.44
CA SER A 539 3.69 38.29 9.27
C SER A 539 2.25 38.79 9.43
N GLN A 540 1.35 37.92 9.92
CA GLN A 540 -0.05 38.29 10.20
C GLN A 540 -0.18 39.34 11.31
N GLU A 541 0.65 39.25 12.36
CA GLU A 541 0.68 40.24 13.45
C GLU A 541 1.22 41.60 12.96
N GLU A 542 2.24 41.61 12.09
CA GLU A 542 2.73 42.84 11.46
C GLU A 542 1.67 43.49 10.55
N ASP A 543 0.97 42.69 9.74
CA ASP A 543 -0.10 43.18 8.87
C ASP A 543 -1.28 43.71 9.69
N ARG A 544 -1.65 43.06 10.80
CA ARG A 544 -2.69 43.56 11.73
C ARG A 544 -2.29 44.91 12.31
N ARG A 545 -1.02 45.06 12.74
CA ARG A 545 -0.51 46.35 13.25
C ARG A 545 -0.49 47.43 12.18
N ARG A 546 -0.14 47.10 10.93
CA ARG A 546 -0.21 48.05 9.81
C ARG A 546 -1.64 48.51 9.55
N GLN A 547 -2.59 47.57 9.54
CA GLN A 547 -4.02 47.89 9.38
C GLN A 547 -4.56 48.74 10.54
N GLU A 548 -4.14 48.47 11.79
CA GLU A 548 -4.50 49.27 12.97
C GLU A 548 -3.93 50.71 12.86
N VAL A 549 -2.69 50.86 12.36
CA VAL A 549 -2.05 52.17 12.14
C VAL A 549 -2.70 52.92 10.97
N GLU A 550 -3.02 52.25 9.87
CA GLU A 550 -3.73 52.83 8.72
C GLU A 550 -5.16 53.24 9.10
N ALA A 551 -5.89 52.40 9.84
CA ALA A 551 -7.21 52.74 10.37
C ALA A 551 -7.16 53.93 11.33
N ALA A 552 -6.13 54.02 12.19
CA ALA A 552 -5.93 55.17 13.06
C ALA A 552 -5.56 56.45 12.31
N ALA A 553 -4.89 56.35 11.15
CA ALA A 553 -4.57 57.47 10.29
C ALA A 553 -5.81 58.01 9.56
N VAL A 554 -6.72 57.13 9.09
CA VAL A 554 -7.98 57.53 8.45
C VAL A 554 -8.91 58.27 9.42
N ILE A 555 -8.93 57.89 10.70
CA ILE A 555 -9.70 58.59 11.74
C ILE A 555 -9.16 60.01 12.02
N GLN A 556 -7.90 60.32 11.67
CA GLN A 556 -7.33 61.66 11.85
C GLN A 556 -7.58 62.61 10.67
N ASP A 557 -7.92 62.10 9.48
CA ASP A 557 -8.17 62.92 8.29
C ASP A 557 -9.65 63.32 8.11
N ASP A 558 -10.60 62.66 8.78
CA ASP A 558 -12.04 62.99 8.73
C ASP A 558 -12.45 64.20 9.61
N ASP A 559 -11.52 64.80 10.37
CA ASP A 559 -11.80 65.97 11.23
C ASP A 559 -11.56 67.32 10.50
N PHE A 560 -11.45 67.30 9.16
CA PHE A 560 -11.18 68.50 8.36
C PHE A 560 -12.05 68.63 7.09
N ASN A 561 -13.36 68.35 7.17
CA ASN A 561 -14.30 68.95 6.21
C ASN A 561 -15.75 68.89 6.69
N ASP A 562 -16.23 69.93 7.39
CA ASP A 562 -17.57 70.41 7.13
C ASP A 562 -17.67 71.91 7.41
N SER A 563 -17.93 72.67 6.35
CA SER A 563 -18.24 74.09 6.38
C SER A 563 -19.58 74.25 5.67
N PHE A 564 -20.63 74.47 6.46
CA PHE A 564 -21.88 75.01 5.93
C PHE A 564 -22.53 75.99 6.91
N GLU A 565 -23.22 76.94 6.29
CA GLU A 565 -23.52 78.30 6.72
C GLU A 565 -24.54 78.44 7.86
N LEU A 566 -24.46 79.59 8.53
CA LEU A 566 -25.39 80.11 9.53
C LEU A 566 -26.69 80.59 8.88
N ASP A 567 -27.84 80.32 9.51
CA ASP A 567 -28.86 81.35 9.68
C ASP A 567 -29.58 81.23 11.03
N ASP A 568 -29.94 82.40 11.55
CA ASP A 568 -30.28 82.76 12.91
C ASP A 568 -31.78 82.58 13.21
N SER A 569 -32.14 82.05 14.39
CA SER A 569 -33.07 82.72 15.32
C SER A 569 -33.58 81.83 16.47
N THR A 570 -33.65 82.48 17.64
CA THR A 570 -34.50 82.23 18.83
C THR A 570 -34.08 81.20 19.90
N GLN A 571 -33.40 81.74 20.93
CA GLN A 571 -33.84 81.81 22.34
C GLN A 571 -34.28 80.53 23.09
N ILE A 572 -33.46 80.11 24.07
CA ILE A 572 -33.72 80.09 25.54
C ILE A 572 -33.10 78.88 26.27
N SER A 573 -32.28 79.25 27.26
CA SER A 573 -31.99 78.59 28.54
C SER A 573 -30.86 77.55 28.67
N SER A 574 -29.96 77.94 29.58
CA SER A 574 -29.35 77.13 30.64
C SER A 574 -28.00 76.47 30.39
N LYS A 575 -26.99 77.29 30.74
CA LYS A 575 -25.82 76.99 31.59
C LYS A 575 -24.72 76.11 31.00
N ARG A 576 -23.61 76.75 30.63
CA ARG A 576 -22.24 76.27 30.94
C ARG A 576 -21.21 77.41 30.93
N LYS A 577 -20.32 77.32 31.94
CA LYS A 577 -18.89 77.69 31.99
C LYS A 577 -18.48 79.15 31.81
N PHE A 578 -17.54 79.61 32.63
CA PHE A 578 -16.24 80.22 32.25
C PHE A 578 -15.37 80.15 33.53
N ALA A 579 -14.21 79.47 33.62
CA ALA A 579 -12.96 79.48 32.85
C ALA A 579 -11.83 80.27 33.54
N ASN A 580 -10.63 80.06 33.00
CA ASN A 580 -9.41 80.87 33.02
C ASN A 580 -8.41 80.59 34.15
N LYS A 581 -7.09 80.55 33.92
CA LYS A 581 -6.21 80.55 32.72
C LYS A 581 -4.77 80.56 33.27
N TYR A 582 -3.79 80.26 32.41
CA TYR A 582 -2.41 80.81 32.28
C TYR A 582 -1.50 79.68 31.78
N GLU A 583 -1.29 79.54 30.46
CA GLU A 583 -0.35 80.24 29.55
C GLU A 583 1.05 79.58 29.40
N LYS A 584 1.23 78.96 28.22
CA LYS A 584 2.35 78.99 27.25
C LYS A 584 3.81 79.14 27.74
N LYS A 585 4.69 78.21 27.27
CA LYS A 585 5.74 78.52 26.24
C LYS A 585 6.45 77.29 25.62
N ASN A 586 6.36 77.28 24.28
CA ASN A 586 7.03 76.58 23.17
C ASN A 586 8.38 75.80 23.28
N SER A 587 8.34 74.63 22.64
CA SER A 587 9.17 74.07 21.53
C SER A 587 10.63 73.63 21.74
N LYS A 588 10.88 72.34 21.46
CA LYS A 588 11.78 71.77 20.40
C LYS A 588 11.64 70.23 20.45
N LYS A 589 10.84 69.61 19.58
CA LYS A 589 11.25 68.96 18.30
C LYS A 589 12.60 68.24 18.35
N THR A 590 12.58 66.97 18.81
CA THR A 590 13.37 65.83 18.31
C THR A 590 12.85 64.58 19.01
N GLY A 591 11.95 63.81 18.38
CA GLY A 591 11.40 62.59 19.00
C GLY A 591 10.79 61.62 17.98
N LYS A 592 10.09 62.16 16.97
CA LYS A 592 9.42 61.31 15.97
C LYS A 592 10.36 60.61 14.97
N GLN A 593 11.60 61.06 14.79
CA GLN A 593 12.59 60.32 13.99
C GLN A 593 13.35 59.25 14.79
N GLN A 594 13.36 59.33 16.13
CA GLN A 594 13.93 58.27 16.97
C GLN A 594 12.92 57.14 17.26
N GLU A 595 11.61 57.40 17.19
CA GLU A 595 10.59 56.33 17.27
C GLU A 595 10.46 55.53 15.97
N LEU A 596 10.61 56.18 14.80
CA LEU A 596 10.66 55.48 13.51
C LEU A 596 11.99 54.73 13.29
N ALA A 597 13.10 55.22 13.85
CA ALA A 597 14.37 54.47 13.88
C ALA A 597 14.38 53.34 14.93
N LYS A 598 13.63 53.47 16.03
CA LYS A 598 13.39 52.36 16.99
C LYS A 598 12.48 51.27 16.41
N ALA A 599 11.57 51.61 15.50
CA ALA A 599 10.75 50.63 14.77
C ALA A 599 11.54 49.82 13.72
N GLN A 600 12.74 50.26 13.35
CA GLN A 600 13.68 49.51 12.47
C GLN A 600 14.82 48.82 13.23
N MET A 601 14.76 48.78 14.56
CA MET A 601 15.82 48.26 15.46
C MET A 601 15.29 47.18 16.43
N LEU A 602 14.30 46.38 16.01
CA LEU A 602 14.00 45.07 16.61
C LEU A 602 14.67 43.99 15.75
N ASN A 603 15.99 43.93 15.86
CA ASN A 603 16.82 42.96 15.15
C ASN A 603 16.81 41.59 15.87
N SER A 604 16.47 40.53 15.14
CA SER A 604 16.89 39.13 15.36
C SER A 604 16.41 38.32 16.60
N THR A 605 15.86 38.89 17.68
CA THR A 605 15.65 38.11 18.93
C THR A 605 14.24 37.58 19.24
N ASP A 606 13.21 37.84 18.43
CA ASP A 606 11.85 37.35 18.72
C ASP A 606 11.47 36.03 18.04
N LEU A 607 11.95 35.77 16.82
CA LEU A 607 11.65 34.52 16.11
C LEU A 607 12.36 33.32 16.76
N LEU A 608 13.67 33.46 17.01
CA LEU A 608 14.48 32.40 17.59
C LEU A 608 14.06 32.07 19.02
N SER A 609 13.62 33.07 19.81
CA SER A 609 13.18 32.85 21.18
C SER A 609 11.87 32.05 21.26
N ILE A 610 10.92 32.26 20.35
CA ILE A 610 9.69 31.45 20.26
C ILE A 610 10.02 30.01 19.84
N ILE A 611 10.92 29.85 18.87
CA ILE A 611 11.38 28.53 18.44
C ILE A 611 12.09 27.81 19.60
N PHE A 612 13.00 28.48 20.31
CA PHE A 612 13.68 27.93 21.49
C PHE A 612 12.71 27.60 22.63
N SER A 613 11.68 28.42 22.86
CA SER A 613 10.62 28.09 23.82
C SER A 613 9.88 26.81 23.42
N THR A 614 9.69 26.59 22.11
CA THR A 614 9.05 25.39 21.58
C THR A 614 9.99 24.18 21.62
N MET A 615 11.29 24.38 21.37
CA MET A 615 12.35 23.37 21.59
C MET A 615 12.37 22.90 23.04
N GLU A 616 12.39 23.82 23.99
CA GLU A 616 12.41 23.48 25.42
C GLU A 616 11.21 22.60 25.83
N LYS A 617 10.02 22.87 25.27
CA LYS A 617 8.81 22.08 25.53
C LYS A 617 8.88 20.66 24.94
N ASN A 618 9.57 20.47 23.82
CA ASN A 618 9.61 19.20 23.08
C ASN A 618 10.98 18.51 23.13
N LYS A 619 11.93 19.00 23.94
CA LYS A 619 13.34 18.57 23.90
C LYS A 619 13.55 17.08 24.12
N GLU A 620 12.72 16.43 24.92
CA GLU A 620 12.84 14.99 25.19
C GLU A 620 12.53 14.10 23.97
N GLU A 621 11.91 14.67 22.92
CA GLU A 621 11.56 13.96 21.69
C GLU A 621 12.66 13.97 20.64
N PHE A 622 13.63 14.89 20.72
CA PHE A 622 14.62 15.11 19.67
C PHE A 622 16.02 14.77 20.17
N PHE A 623 16.65 13.79 19.54
CA PHE A 623 17.99 13.33 19.87
C PHE A 623 18.98 13.81 18.82
N VAL A 624 19.97 14.60 19.24
CA VAL A 624 21.16 14.96 18.45
C VAL A 624 22.30 14.06 18.92
N ILE A 625 22.78 13.19 18.03
CA ILE A 625 23.72 12.12 18.36
C ILE A 625 25.05 12.44 17.68
N ARG A 626 26.14 12.48 18.46
CA ARG A 626 27.48 12.78 17.94
C ARG A 626 28.27 11.50 17.70
N LEU A 627 28.72 11.31 16.46
CA LEU A 627 29.47 10.14 16.01
C LEU A 627 30.98 10.38 16.00
N HIS A 628 31.38 11.61 15.66
CA HIS A 628 32.78 12.07 15.65
C HIS A 628 32.96 13.33 16.49
N HIS A 629 34.16 13.50 17.04
CA HIS A 629 34.58 14.82 17.54
C HIS A 629 34.77 15.74 16.34
N GLN A 630 34.49 17.04 16.47
CA GLN A 630 34.75 18.01 15.39
C GLN A 630 36.23 17.90 14.97
N PRO A 631 36.54 17.36 13.78
CA PRO A 631 37.90 17.11 13.37
C PRO A 631 38.52 18.35 12.71
N ILE A 632 39.85 18.39 12.65
CA ILE A 632 40.63 19.43 11.94
C ILE A 632 40.52 19.26 10.41
N SER A 633 40.15 18.06 9.94
CA SER A 633 39.91 17.71 8.53
C SER A 633 38.83 16.63 8.46
N TYR A 634 37.81 16.81 7.61
CA TYR A 634 36.75 15.84 7.42
C TYR A 634 37.20 14.74 6.45
N PRO A 635 36.92 13.45 6.73
CA PRO A 635 37.07 12.40 5.72
C PRO A 635 36.01 12.59 4.63
N THR A 636 36.43 12.49 3.36
CA THR A 636 35.54 12.52 2.20
C THR A 636 34.52 11.38 2.29
N ILE A 637 33.24 11.71 2.14
CA ILE A 637 32.16 10.72 2.20
C ILE A 637 32.15 9.96 0.88
N ASN A 638 32.64 8.74 0.89
CA ASN A 638 32.64 7.85 -0.28
C ASN A 638 31.60 6.75 -0.10
N ASP A 639 30.39 7.02 -0.58
CA ASP A 639 29.32 6.03 -0.62
C ASP A 639 29.58 5.05 -1.77
N THR A 640 29.92 3.81 -1.42
CA THR A 640 30.21 2.75 -2.39
C THR A 640 28.97 2.06 -2.95
N ASP A 641 27.80 2.28 -2.34
CA ASP A 641 26.55 1.66 -2.77
C ASP A 641 25.94 2.41 -3.96
N ALA A 642 25.59 1.66 -5.00
CA ALA A 642 24.88 2.22 -6.15
C ALA A 642 23.46 2.68 -5.77
N LEU A 643 22.95 3.67 -6.51
CA LEU A 643 21.55 4.06 -6.44
C LEU A 643 20.64 2.88 -6.81
N LEU A 644 19.53 2.75 -6.09
CA LEU A 644 18.55 1.69 -6.25
C LEU A 644 17.17 2.32 -6.40
N GLN A 645 16.73 2.47 -7.65
CA GLN A 645 15.41 3.01 -7.93
C GLN A 645 14.34 1.93 -7.71
N CYS A 646 13.41 2.18 -6.79
CA CYS A 646 12.24 1.34 -6.58
C CYS A 646 11.04 2.23 -6.19
N ASP A 647 10.10 2.42 -7.12
CA ASP A 647 8.95 3.32 -6.90
C ASP A 647 8.06 2.88 -5.71
N ILE A 648 8.02 1.58 -5.42
CA ILE A 648 7.28 1.02 -4.28
C ILE A 648 7.90 1.47 -2.95
N MET A 649 9.23 1.58 -2.90
CA MET A 649 10.02 1.82 -1.69
C MET A 649 10.66 3.21 -1.65
N ASP A 650 10.38 4.08 -2.63
CA ASP A 650 11.01 5.40 -2.73
C ASP A 650 10.61 6.33 -1.57
N THR A 651 9.40 6.15 -1.04
CA THR A 651 8.94 6.80 0.19
C THR A 651 8.11 5.83 1.03
N GLN A 652 8.11 6.07 2.34
CA GLN A 652 7.23 5.39 3.28
C GLN A 652 5.75 5.42 2.84
N ASN A 653 5.27 6.57 2.34
CA ASN A 653 3.89 6.72 1.88
C ASN A 653 3.60 5.90 0.61
N ALA A 654 4.57 5.78 -0.31
CA ALA A 654 4.42 4.95 -1.50
C ALA A 654 4.21 3.47 -1.11
N PHE A 655 5.01 2.95 -0.19
CA PHE A 655 4.88 1.58 0.31
C PHE A 655 3.56 1.37 1.05
N LEU A 656 3.19 2.30 1.96
CA LEU A 656 1.96 2.19 2.75
C LEU A 656 0.72 2.17 1.85
N ASN A 657 0.66 3.05 0.85
CA ASN A 657 -0.44 3.10 -0.12
C ASN A 657 -0.47 1.85 -1.01
N PHE A 658 0.69 1.37 -1.46
CA PHE A 658 0.80 0.11 -2.19
C PHE A 658 0.21 -1.06 -1.38
N ALA A 659 0.60 -1.19 -0.10
CA ALA A 659 0.10 -2.23 0.78
C ALA A 659 -1.42 -2.13 1.02
N ARG A 660 -1.94 -0.92 1.25
CA ARG A 660 -3.38 -0.66 1.37
C ARG A 660 -4.16 -1.06 0.12
N HIS A 661 -3.66 -0.72 -1.07
CA HIS A 661 -4.33 -1.06 -2.33
C HIS A 661 -4.39 -2.57 -2.60
N LYS A 662 -3.38 -3.32 -2.14
CA LYS A 662 -3.28 -4.76 -2.34
C LYS A 662 -3.85 -5.59 -1.18
N ASN A 663 -4.39 -4.96 -0.13
CA ASN A 663 -4.78 -5.61 1.12
C ASN A 663 -3.62 -6.42 1.76
N TYR A 664 -2.39 -5.92 1.63
CA TYR A 664 -1.22 -6.50 2.28
C TYR A 664 -1.13 -5.97 3.71
N GLU A 665 -1.84 -6.65 4.61
CA GLU A 665 -1.82 -6.34 6.04
C GLU A 665 -0.71 -7.10 6.78
N PHE A 666 -0.27 -6.54 7.90
CA PHE A 666 0.71 -7.15 8.82
C PHE A 666 0.08 -7.48 10.19
N SER A 667 -1.23 -7.66 10.23
CA SER A 667 -2.07 -7.74 11.44
C SER A 667 -2.06 -9.09 12.16
N SER A 668 -1.53 -10.11 11.53
CA SER A 668 -1.35 -11.44 12.11
C SER A 668 -0.15 -12.12 11.45
N LEU A 669 0.45 -13.12 12.09
CA LEU A 669 1.62 -13.80 11.53
C LEU A 669 1.34 -14.39 10.14
N ARG A 670 0.14 -14.94 9.91
CA ARG A 670 -0.27 -15.48 8.60
C ARG A 670 -0.37 -14.40 7.52
N ARG A 671 -0.95 -13.24 7.84
CA ARG A 671 -1.02 -12.10 6.93
C ARG A 671 0.36 -11.51 6.69
N ALA A 672 1.18 -11.35 7.72
CA ALA A 672 2.56 -10.89 7.59
C ALA A 672 3.41 -11.82 6.70
N LYS A 673 3.29 -13.15 6.84
CA LYS A 673 3.92 -14.13 5.92
C LYS A 673 3.47 -13.95 4.48
N PHE A 674 2.16 -13.87 4.25
CA PHE A 674 1.59 -13.71 2.91
C PHE A 674 1.99 -12.37 2.28
N SER A 675 1.81 -11.27 3.01
CA SER A 675 2.17 -9.91 2.60
C SER A 675 3.66 -9.78 2.33
N THR A 676 4.52 -10.40 3.13
CA THR A 676 5.98 -10.43 2.89
C THR A 676 6.32 -11.18 1.61
N MET A 677 5.76 -12.39 1.42
CA MET A 677 5.98 -13.19 0.20
C MET A 677 5.52 -12.42 -1.05
N ALA A 678 4.35 -11.80 -1.01
CA ALA A 678 3.81 -11.04 -2.13
C ALA A 678 4.61 -9.75 -2.39
N LEU A 679 5.07 -9.08 -1.33
CA LEU A 679 5.96 -7.93 -1.42
C LEU A 679 7.29 -8.28 -2.07
N LEU A 680 7.94 -9.36 -1.63
CA LEU A 680 9.21 -9.81 -2.19
C LEU A 680 9.09 -10.11 -3.69
N TYR A 681 8.00 -10.77 -4.11
CA TYR A 681 7.70 -10.95 -5.53
C TYR A 681 7.66 -9.62 -6.29
N GLU A 682 6.89 -8.64 -5.80
CA GLU A 682 6.74 -7.34 -6.47
C GLU A 682 8.07 -6.57 -6.52
N LEU A 683 8.88 -6.64 -5.46
CA LEU A 683 10.21 -6.04 -5.41
C LEU A 683 11.14 -6.65 -6.46
N HIS A 684 11.23 -7.97 -6.54
CA HIS A 684 12.04 -8.69 -7.53
C HIS A 684 11.64 -8.33 -8.96
N ILE A 685 10.35 -8.19 -9.23
CA ILE A 685 9.84 -7.80 -10.56
C ILE A 685 10.08 -6.31 -10.85
N SER A 686 10.05 -5.46 -9.84
CA SER A 686 10.27 -4.01 -10.00
C SER A 686 11.74 -3.65 -10.25
N THR A 687 12.67 -4.36 -9.62
CA THR A 687 14.12 -4.11 -9.70
C THR A 687 14.76 -4.77 -10.92
N THR A 688 14.20 -5.90 -11.37
CA THR A 688 14.58 -6.47 -12.67
C THR A 688 13.96 -5.62 -13.77
N LYS A 689 14.78 -4.95 -14.59
CA LYS A 689 14.37 -4.36 -15.87
C LYS A 689 13.96 -5.43 -16.90
N ASN A 690 13.23 -6.47 -16.47
CA ASN A 690 12.88 -7.64 -17.26
C ASN A 690 11.41 -7.61 -17.62
N ILE A 691 11.14 -7.12 -18.82
CA ILE A 691 10.00 -7.58 -19.60
C ILE A 691 10.18 -9.10 -19.75
N PRO A 692 9.23 -9.96 -19.35
CA PRO A 692 9.36 -11.39 -19.58
C PRO A 692 9.40 -11.65 -21.09
N TYR A 693 10.52 -12.19 -21.58
CA TYR A 693 10.66 -12.60 -22.98
C TYR A 693 9.97 -13.94 -23.20
N ASN A 694 9.20 -14.04 -24.28
CA ASN A 694 8.61 -15.29 -24.73
C ASN A 694 9.46 -15.83 -25.87
N CYS A 695 9.93 -17.07 -25.77
CA CYS A 695 10.63 -17.70 -26.88
C CYS A 695 9.69 -17.76 -28.09
N ASN A 696 10.11 -17.22 -29.22
CA ASN A 696 9.31 -17.14 -30.44
C ASN A 696 8.94 -18.51 -31.02
N ARG A 697 9.62 -19.58 -30.58
CA ARG A 697 9.40 -20.93 -31.09
C ARG A 697 8.54 -21.80 -30.18
N CYS A 698 8.77 -21.80 -28.87
CA CYS A 698 7.94 -22.57 -27.92
C CYS A 698 6.86 -21.73 -27.23
N LEU A 699 6.88 -20.40 -27.41
CA LEU A 699 5.96 -19.42 -26.83
C LEU A 699 5.92 -19.43 -25.29
N GLN A 700 6.91 -20.05 -24.65
CA GLN A 700 7.08 -20.08 -23.21
C GLN A 700 7.92 -18.89 -22.73
N LYS A 701 7.65 -18.43 -21.51
CA LYS A 701 8.49 -17.43 -20.83
C LYS A 701 9.88 -17.99 -20.58
N CYS A 702 10.91 -17.19 -20.83
CA CYS A 702 12.30 -17.61 -20.73
C CYS A 702 13.01 -16.88 -19.58
N ASP A 703 13.64 -17.65 -18.69
CA ASP A 703 14.57 -17.11 -17.69
C ASP A 703 15.89 -16.68 -18.36
N ILE A 704 16.36 -17.42 -19.38
CA ILE A 704 17.55 -17.12 -20.19
C ILE A 704 17.12 -17.07 -21.66
N CYS A 705 17.40 -15.95 -22.32
CA CYS A 705 16.91 -15.64 -23.66
C CYS A 705 18.06 -15.32 -24.61
N TYR A 706 18.10 -16.00 -25.76
CA TYR A 706 19.03 -15.71 -26.84
C TYR A 706 18.27 -14.93 -27.91
N TYR A 707 18.70 -13.70 -28.19
CA TYR A 707 18.05 -12.84 -29.17
C TYR A 707 18.89 -12.78 -30.46
N CYS A 708 18.23 -12.69 -31.60
CA CYS A 708 18.92 -12.45 -32.86
C CYS A 708 19.35 -10.98 -32.98
N THR A 709 20.59 -10.74 -33.37
CA THR A 709 21.12 -9.39 -33.61
C THR A 709 20.65 -8.76 -34.93
N VAL A 710 20.00 -9.54 -35.80
CA VAL A 710 19.64 -9.16 -37.18
C VAL A 710 18.12 -9.21 -37.43
N CYS A 711 17.43 -10.24 -36.93
CA CYS A 711 15.99 -10.40 -37.11
C CYS A 711 15.16 -9.60 -36.10
N GLU A 712 14.15 -8.87 -36.58
CA GLU A 712 13.14 -8.21 -35.72
C GLU A 712 12.31 -9.29 -34.99
N ASP A 713 12.36 -9.28 -33.65
CA ASP A 713 11.55 -10.12 -32.75
C ASP A 713 11.79 -11.64 -32.88
N PHE A 714 13.05 -12.11 -32.90
CA PHE A 714 13.37 -13.54 -32.86
C PHE A 714 14.24 -13.93 -31.64
N ASP A 715 13.55 -14.40 -30.60
CA ASP A 715 14.10 -14.84 -29.33
C ASP A 715 13.95 -16.35 -29.13
N LEU A 716 14.99 -17.02 -28.65
CA LEU A 716 15.00 -18.45 -28.33
C LEU A 716 15.33 -18.67 -26.85
N CYS A 717 14.63 -19.61 -26.22
CA CYS A 717 15.05 -20.10 -24.91
C CYS A 717 16.37 -20.88 -25.04
N GLU A 718 17.15 -20.93 -23.96
CA GLU A 718 18.41 -21.69 -23.88
C GLU A 718 18.28 -23.12 -24.42
N LYS A 719 17.19 -23.82 -24.07
CA LYS A 719 16.92 -25.19 -24.52
C LYS A 719 16.84 -25.30 -26.05
N LEU A 720 16.19 -24.34 -26.72
CA LEU A 720 16.01 -24.36 -28.17
C LEU A 720 17.23 -23.81 -28.93
N TYR A 721 17.96 -22.87 -28.33
CA TYR A 721 19.25 -22.42 -28.84
C TYR A 721 20.30 -23.55 -28.83
N ASN A 722 20.45 -24.25 -27.70
CA ASN A 722 21.41 -25.35 -27.54
C ASN A 722 21.08 -26.59 -28.39
N MET A 723 19.82 -26.75 -28.80
CA MET A 723 19.38 -27.80 -29.74
C MET A 723 19.77 -27.52 -31.21
N ARG A 724 20.52 -26.43 -31.49
CA ARG A 724 20.97 -26.02 -32.85
C ARG A 724 19.84 -26.01 -33.89
N LEU A 725 18.65 -25.62 -33.49
CA LEU A 725 17.56 -25.34 -34.43
C LEU A 725 17.92 -24.04 -35.15
N LYS A 726 18.49 -24.19 -36.36
CA LYS A 726 19.12 -23.14 -37.16
C LYS A 726 18.27 -21.87 -37.23
N HIS A 727 18.70 -20.84 -36.52
CA HIS A 727 18.55 -19.47 -36.96
C HIS A 727 19.84 -19.09 -37.69
N GLU A 728 19.75 -18.57 -38.92
CA GLU A 728 20.92 -18.37 -39.79
C GLU A 728 21.85 -17.26 -39.29
N ASP A 729 21.32 -16.35 -38.47
CA ASP A 729 22.01 -15.17 -37.94
C ASP A 729 22.62 -15.38 -36.55
N LYS A 730 23.67 -14.60 -36.24
CA LYS A 730 24.37 -14.62 -34.95
C LYS A 730 23.43 -14.16 -33.82
N MET A 731 23.24 -15.02 -32.82
CA MET A 731 22.42 -14.74 -31.65
C MET A 731 23.28 -14.43 -30.42
N GLU A 732 22.84 -13.50 -29.58
CA GLU A 732 23.50 -13.08 -28.35
C GLU A 732 22.67 -13.47 -27.13
N CYS A 733 23.35 -13.84 -26.03
CA CYS A 733 22.72 -14.28 -24.80
C CYS A 733 22.41 -13.08 -23.89
N LEU A 734 21.14 -12.89 -23.55
CA LEU A 734 20.73 -12.07 -22.40
C LEU A 734 20.71 -12.97 -21.17
N ILE A 735 21.76 -12.85 -20.37
CA ILE A 735 21.83 -13.51 -19.08
C ILE A 735 20.93 -12.74 -18.10
N SER A 736 19.77 -13.31 -17.76
CA SER A 736 19.22 -13.09 -16.42
C SER A 736 20.23 -13.69 -15.46
N SER A 737 20.82 -12.90 -14.57
CA SER A 737 21.90 -13.31 -13.67
C SER A 737 21.47 -14.49 -12.78
N ARG A 738 21.64 -15.72 -13.28
CA ARG A 738 21.72 -16.94 -12.47
C ARG A 738 23.18 -17.37 -12.41
N VAL A 739 23.69 -17.26 -11.18
CA VAL A 739 24.63 -18.16 -10.53
C VAL A 739 24.91 -19.43 -11.36
N ILE A 740 26.16 -19.53 -11.83
CA ILE A 740 26.75 -20.75 -12.36
C ILE A 740 26.85 -21.76 -11.22
N ILE A 741 26.09 -22.86 -11.24
CA ILE A 741 26.53 -24.18 -10.75
C ILE A 741 25.88 -25.29 -11.61
N ASN A 742 26.72 -25.89 -12.46
CA ASN A 742 26.79 -27.25 -13.01
C ASN A 742 25.56 -28.04 -13.51
N GLN A 743 25.72 -28.50 -14.75
CA GLN A 743 25.00 -29.56 -15.49
C GLN A 743 25.17 -30.92 -14.76
N ASP A 744 24.21 -31.84 -14.79
CA ASP A 744 24.14 -32.88 -15.83
C ASP A 744 22.79 -33.64 -15.88
N ASN A 745 22.54 -34.20 -17.07
CA ASN A 745 21.70 -35.36 -17.44
C ASN A 745 20.28 -35.19 -18.03
N GLU A 746 20.28 -35.33 -19.36
CA GLU A 746 19.52 -36.27 -20.22
C GLU A 746 18.01 -36.07 -20.55
N GLN A 747 17.81 -35.59 -21.79
CA GLN A 747 17.10 -36.16 -22.95
C GLN A 747 15.86 -37.09 -22.82
N ASN A 748 14.95 -36.82 -23.78
CA ASN A 748 13.95 -37.68 -24.46
C ASN A 748 12.57 -37.95 -23.81
N SER A 749 11.53 -37.28 -24.31
CA SER A 749 10.66 -37.86 -25.35
C SER A 749 9.63 -36.84 -25.88
N LEU A 750 9.34 -36.94 -27.17
CA LEU A 750 8.39 -36.15 -27.95
C LEU A 750 7.06 -36.90 -28.08
N ASN A 751 5.98 -36.11 -28.26
CA ASN A 751 4.64 -36.42 -28.77
C ASN A 751 3.52 -36.72 -27.77
N SER A 752 2.60 -35.77 -27.57
CA SER A 752 1.35 -35.74 -28.38
C SER A 752 0.53 -34.45 -28.14
N ASN A 753 -0.18 -34.08 -29.19
CA ASN A 753 -0.79 -32.80 -29.49
C ASN A 753 -2.23 -32.59 -28.94
N ASN A 754 -2.68 -31.32 -29.05
CA ASN A 754 -4.03 -30.87 -29.42
C ASN A 754 -5.06 -30.40 -28.37
N LYS A 755 -4.67 -30.08 -27.13
CA LYS A 755 -5.54 -29.30 -26.21
C LYS A 755 -4.97 -27.95 -25.74
N SER A 756 -3.75 -27.59 -26.16
CA SER A 756 -3.00 -26.41 -25.67
C SER A 756 -3.19 -25.11 -26.47
N LEU A 757 -3.80 -25.15 -27.66
CA LEU A 757 -3.93 -23.97 -28.53
C LEU A 757 -4.95 -22.93 -28.02
N THR A 758 -6.01 -23.36 -27.34
CA THR A 758 -7.09 -22.46 -26.89
C THR A 758 -6.69 -21.61 -25.68
N ASN A 759 -5.92 -22.16 -24.74
CA ASN A 759 -5.43 -21.44 -23.57
C ASN A 759 -4.36 -20.40 -23.92
N ALA A 760 -3.46 -20.69 -24.88
CA ALA A 760 -2.45 -19.73 -25.32
C ALA A 760 -3.06 -18.54 -26.08
N GLN A 761 -4.09 -18.78 -26.90
CA GLN A 761 -4.84 -17.71 -27.57
C GLN A 761 -5.61 -16.84 -26.57
N PHE A 762 -6.23 -17.45 -25.56
CA PHE A 762 -6.95 -16.74 -24.50
C PHE A 762 -6.02 -15.88 -23.64
N GLN A 763 -4.84 -16.38 -23.28
CA GLN A 763 -3.83 -15.59 -22.55
C GLN A 763 -3.26 -14.45 -23.40
N ARG A 764 -3.00 -14.68 -24.69
CA ARG A 764 -2.58 -13.62 -25.62
C ARG A 764 -3.64 -12.53 -25.74
N GLN A 765 -4.91 -12.90 -25.81
CA GLN A 765 -6.02 -11.94 -25.86
C GLN A 765 -6.14 -11.11 -24.58
N LYS A 766 -5.95 -11.71 -23.40
CA LYS A 766 -5.88 -10.99 -22.11
C LYS A 766 -4.70 -10.01 -22.04
N THR A 767 -3.52 -10.41 -22.51
CA THR A 767 -2.35 -9.54 -22.53
C THR A 767 -2.53 -8.36 -23.49
N ILE A 768 -3.10 -8.61 -24.68
CA ILE A 768 -3.41 -7.54 -25.64
C ILE A 768 -4.44 -6.58 -25.04
N GLN A 769 -5.48 -7.09 -24.37
CA GLN A 769 -6.48 -6.26 -23.71
C GLN A 769 -5.85 -5.40 -22.61
N PHE A 770 -5.00 -5.98 -21.75
CA PHE A 770 -4.26 -5.24 -20.73
C PHE A 770 -3.39 -4.11 -21.32
N CYS A 771 -2.73 -4.36 -22.45
CA CYS A 771 -1.95 -3.34 -23.16
C CYS A 771 -2.83 -2.22 -23.74
N ILE A 772 -4.02 -2.55 -24.24
CA ILE A 772 -5.01 -1.55 -24.70
C ILE A 772 -5.51 -0.71 -23.53
N ASP A 773 -5.84 -1.33 -22.40
CA ASP A 773 -6.32 -0.62 -21.20
C ASP A 773 -5.22 0.31 -20.65
N THR A 774 -3.96 -0.13 -20.70
CA THR A 774 -2.80 0.69 -20.33
C THR A 774 -2.55 1.85 -21.30
N LEU A 775 -2.75 1.62 -22.61
CA LEU A 775 -2.69 2.67 -23.63
C LEU A 775 -3.78 3.72 -23.41
N LEU A 776 -5.03 3.30 -23.16
CA LEU A 776 -6.17 4.17 -22.88
C LEU A 776 -5.96 4.97 -21.60
N HIS A 777 -5.46 4.32 -20.55
CA HIS A 777 -5.08 4.99 -19.32
C HIS A 777 -4.00 6.05 -19.58
N ALA A 778 -2.92 5.70 -20.27
CA ALA A 778 -1.80 6.62 -20.55
C ALA A 778 -2.23 7.84 -21.38
N LEU A 779 -3.20 7.69 -22.30
CA LEU A 779 -3.77 8.79 -23.09
C LEU A 779 -4.57 9.78 -22.26
N ASN A 780 -5.26 9.31 -21.22
CA ASN A 780 -6.14 10.13 -20.38
C ASN A 780 -5.50 10.53 -19.04
N CYS A 781 -4.30 10.01 -18.73
CA CYS A 781 -3.65 10.23 -17.45
C CYS A 781 -2.86 11.55 -17.46
N CYS A 782 -3.18 12.47 -16.55
CA CYS A 782 -2.44 13.73 -16.37
C CYS A 782 -1.34 13.64 -15.29
N ILE A 783 -1.29 12.54 -14.53
CA ILE A 783 -0.34 12.35 -13.42
C ILE A 783 1.06 12.05 -13.99
N VAL A 784 2.04 12.90 -13.68
CA VAL A 784 3.43 12.79 -14.18
C VAL A 784 4.07 11.47 -13.71
N ASN A 785 3.90 11.12 -12.43
CA ASN A 785 4.40 9.88 -11.82
C ASN A 785 3.25 8.90 -11.53
N CYS A 786 2.53 8.51 -12.57
CA CYS A 786 1.38 7.61 -12.40
C CYS A 786 1.81 6.20 -11.98
N ILE A 787 1.21 5.69 -10.90
CA ILE A 787 1.45 4.35 -10.36
C ILE A 787 0.83 3.21 -11.20
N TYR A 788 0.02 3.53 -12.21
CA TYR A 788 -0.56 2.54 -13.10
C TYR A 788 0.54 1.89 -13.95
N ARG A 789 0.67 0.57 -13.83
CA ARG A 789 1.76 -0.22 -14.43
C ARG A 789 1.90 0.09 -15.92
N GLY A 790 3.04 0.65 -16.31
CA GLY A 790 3.36 0.96 -17.71
C GLY A 790 2.86 2.32 -18.22
N CYS A 791 2.12 3.11 -17.44
CA CYS A 791 1.60 4.41 -17.86
C CYS A 791 2.68 5.36 -18.39
N LEU A 792 3.79 5.53 -17.65
CA LEU A 792 4.88 6.44 -18.06
C LEU A 792 5.55 5.97 -19.35
N CYS A 793 5.73 4.65 -19.51
CA CYS A 793 6.29 4.05 -20.71
C CYS A 793 5.37 4.33 -21.92
N TYR A 794 4.08 4.04 -21.79
CA TYR A 794 3.10 4.27 -22.85
C TYR A 794 2.93 5.75 -23.19
N LYS A 795 2.96 6.67 -22.21
CA LYS A 795 2.98 8.13 -22.47
C LYS A 795 4.14 8.54 -23.38
N ARG A 796 5.35 8.05 -23.09
CA ARG A 796 6.54 8.33 -23.91
C ARG A 796 6.43 7.75 -25.32
N ILE A 797 5.88 6.54 -25.46
CA ILE A 797 5.71 5.89 -26.76
C ILE A 797 4.60 6.59 -27.58
N ILE A 798 3.51 7.02 -26.94
CA ILE A 798 2.45 7.82 -27.58
C ILE A 798 3.00 9.16 -28.07
N GLN A 799 3.76 9.87 -27.24
CA GLN A 799 4.37 11.14 -27.62
C GLN A 799 5.33 10.95 -28.81
N HIS A 800 6.15 9.91 -28.75
CA HIS A 800 6.99 9.52 -29.87
C HIS A 800 6.19 9.24 -31.16
N ALA A 801 5.07 8.51 -31.07
CA ALA A 801 4.21 8.24 -32.23
C ALA A 801 3.55 9.50 -32.83
N LYS A 802 3.29 10.53 -32.01
CA LYS A 802 2.79 11.83 -32.48
C LYS A 802 3.87 12.59 -33.27
N ASP A 803 5.10 12.60 -32.76
CA ASP A 803 6.21 13.43 -33.25
C ASP A 803 7.11 12.73 -34.30
N CYS A 804 7.01 11.40 -34.45
CA CYS A 804 7.87 10.64 -35.35
C CYS A 804 7.63 11.00 -36.83
N LYS A 805 8.71 11.29 -37.57
CA LYS A 805 8.66 11.65 -39.00
C LYS A 805 8.58 10.43 -39.95
N GLU A 806 8.89 9.22 -39.46
CA GLU A 806 8.87 7.97 -40.24
C GLU A 806 7.72 7.04 -39.83
N LYS A 807 6.48 7.55 -39.89
CA LYS A 807 5.28 6.88 -39.33
C LYS A 807 4.94 5.52 -39.99
N ASN A 808 5.45 5.23 -41.19
CA ASN A 808 4.99 4.11 -42.03
C ASN A 808 6.12 3.25 -42.65
N ARG A 809 6.97 2.62 -41.83
CA ARG A 809 7.51 1.23 -42.01
C ARG A 809 8.82 0.91 -41.28
N GLN A 810 9.59 1.90 -40.80
CA GLN A 810 10.91 1.63 -40.20
C GLN A 810 11.03 1.92 -38.70
N CYS A 811 10.03 2.57 -38.08
CA CYS A 811 10.07 2.88 -36.66
C CYS A 811 9.40 1.81 -35.78
N TYR A 812 10.20 1.02 -35.04
CA TYR A 812 9.75 -0.04 -34.12
C TYR A 812 8.75 0.45 -33.05
N LYS A 813 9.01 1.59 -32.42
CA LYS A 813 8.12 2.17 -31.39
C LYS A 813 6.74 2.56 -31.95
N CYS A 814 6.69 3.03 -33.20
CA CYS A 814 5.43 3.33 -33.88
C CYS A 814 4.68 2.06 -34.29
N LYS A 815 5.38 1.00 -34.76
CA LYS A 815 4.78 -0.29 -35.11
C LYS A 815 4.03 -0.92 -33.93
N GLN A 816 4.60 -0.88 -32.72
CA GLN A 816 3.96 -1.43 -31.52
C GLN A 816 2.67 -0.70 -31.14
N VAL A 817 2.65 0.63 -31.20
CA VAL A 817 1.44 1.41 -30.91
C VAL A 817 0.37 1.20 -31.97
N ILE A 818 0.75 1.17 -33.25
CA ILE A 818 -0.19 0.94 -34.36
C ILE A 818 -0.85 -0.44 -34.24
N PHE A 819 -0.10 -1.47 -33.84
CA PHE A 819 -0.65 -2.82 -33.59
C PHE A 819 -1.73 -2.82 -32.50
N LEU A 820 -1.49 -2.14 -31.38
CA LEU A 820 -2.47 -2.01 -30.30
C LEU A 820 -3.67 -1.14 -30.71
N CYS A 821 -3.43 -0.05 -31.46
CA CYS A 821 -4.49 0.80 -32.00
C CYS A 821 -5.37 0.05 -33.00
N TRP A 822 -4.80 -0.87 -33.79
CA TRP A 822 -5.55 -1.74 -34.71
C TRP A 822 -6.44 -2.74 -33.97
N HIS A 823 -5.92 -3.36 -32.91
CA HIS A 823 -6.73 -4.24 -32.06
C HIS A 823 -7.86 -3.48 -31.34
N HIS A 824 -7.60 -2.25 -30.89
CA HIS A 824 -8.64 -1.37 -30.33
C HIS A 824 -9.67 -0.96 -31.40
N ALA A 825 -9.25 -0.59 -32.61
CA ALA A 825 -10.14 -0.15 -33.69
C ALA A 825 -11.18 -1.22 -34.09
N LYS A 826 -10.84 -2.51 -33.97
CA LYS A 826 -11.75 -3.63 -34.26
C LYS A 826 -12.99 -3.71 -33.38
N SER A 827 -12.90 -3.23 -32.13
CA SER A 827 -13.95 -3.32 -31.11
C SER A 827 -14.45 -1.96 -30.62
N CYS A 828 -13.84 -0.87 -31.09
CA CYS A 828 -14.18 0.49 -30.68
C CYS A 828 -15.45 1.01 -31.37
N LEU A 829 -16.48 1.32 -30.59
CA LEU A 829 -17.74 1.89 -31.09
C LEU A 829 -17.79 3.43 -31.05
N ASN A 830 -16.81 4.08 -30.40
CA ASN A 830 -16.80 5.54 -30.23
C ASN A 830 -16.36 6.24 -31.53
N GLN A 831 -17.18 7.20 -32.01
CA GLN A 831 -16.93 7.99 -33.21
C GLN A 831 -15.90 9.12 -32.99
N ASN A 832 -15.70 9.57 -31.74
CA ASN A 832 -14.72 10.60 -31.36
C ASN A 832 -13.62 10.00 -30.46
N CYS A 833 -13.04 8.88 -30.89
CA CYS A 833 -12.04 8.17 -30.12
C CYS A 833 -10.70 8.93 -30.07
N GLN A 834 -10.17 9.14 -28.86
CA GLN A 834 -8.90 9.82 -28.60
C GLN A 834 -7.65 8.94 -28.86
N VAL A 835 -7.84 7.65 -29.19
CA VAL A 835 -6.75 6.72 -29.50
C VAL A 835 -6.12 7.09 -30.85
N PRO A 836 -4.79 7.32 -30.91
CA PRO A 836 -4.10 7.63 -32.16
C PRO A 836 -4.40 6.59 -33.26
N PHE A 837 -4.58 7.04 -34.51
CA PHE A 837 -4.81 6.19 -35.69
C PHE A 837 -6.12 5.38 -35.71
N CYS A 838 -6.93 5.39 -34.64
CA CYS A 838 -8.16 4.58 -34.53
C CYS A 838 -9.13 4.82 -35.70
N MET A 839 -9.40 6.07 -36.06
CA MET A 839 -10.31 6.41 -37.17
C MET A 839 -9.80 5.93 -38.52
N ASN A 840 -8.51 6.14 -38.82
CA ASN A 840 -7.91 5.69 -40.08
C ASN A 840 -7.87 4.15 -40.17
N LEU A 841 -7.62 3.46 -39.06
CA LEU A 841 -7.60 1.99 -39.02
C LEU A 841 -9.00 1.41 -39.14
N LYS A 842 -10.05 2.05 -38.59
CA LYS A 842 -11.45 1.65 -38.81
C LYS A 842 -11.81 1.68 -40.30
N SER A 843 -11.48 2.76 -41.01
CA SER A 843 -11.74 2.83 -42.46
C SER A 843 -10.99 1.75 -43.25
N ILE A 844 -9.76 1.41 -42.86
CA ILE A 844 -9.00 0.32 -43.51
C ILE A 844 -9.63 -1.05 -43.22
N ILE A 845 -10.08 -1.30 -41.98
CA ILE A 845 -10.74 -2.56 -41.59
C ILE A 845 -12.09 -2.72 -42.31
N GLU A 846 -12.83 -1.64 -42.52
CA GLU A 846 -14.09 -1.64 -43.27
C GLU A 846 -13.86 -1.96 -44.75
N ILE A 847 -12.83 -1.37 -45.37
CA ILE A 847 -12.43 -1.71 -46.74
C ILE A 847 -12.02 -3.19 -46.83
N ASP A 848 -11.17 -3.67 -45.91
CA ASP A 848 -10.66 -5.05 -45.91
C ASP A 848 -11.80 -6.08 -45.75
N ARG A 849 -12.77 -5.82 -44.87
CA ARG A 849 -13.99 -6.64 -44.72
C ARG A 849 -14.85 -6.66 -45.98
N ALA A 850 -14.99 -5.53 -46.67
CA ALA A 850 -15.75 -5.46 -47.91
C ALA A 850 -15.06 -6.28 -49.03
N THR A 851 -13.73 -6.22 -49.15
CA THR A 851 -12.97 -7.06 -50.09
C THR A 851 -13.05 -8.54 -49.75
N SER A 852 -12.94 -8.93 -48.46
CA SER A 852 -13.03 -10.33 -48.02
C SER A 852 -14.40 -10.94 -48.31
N LEU A 853 -15.48 -10.19 -48.06
CA LEU A 853 -16.84 -10.63 -48.40
C LEU A 853 -17.04 -10.82 -49.91
N GLN A 854 -16.40 -9.98 -50.72
CA GLN A 854 -16.45 -10.09 -52.17
C GLN A 854 -15.65 -11.30 -52.68
N THR A 855 -14.49 -11.60 -52.10
CA THR A 855 -13.72 -12.81 -52.43
C THR A 855 -14.43 -14.08 -51.97
N ASP A 856 -15.03 -14.11 -50.78
CA ASP A 856 -15.77 -15.27 -50.28
C ASP A 856 -16.99 -15.55 -51.14
N ARG A 857 -17.69 -14.51 -51.61
CA ARG A 857 -18.83 -14.65 -52.51
C ARG A 857 -18.42 -15.26 -53.86
N LEU A 858 -17.29 -14.81 -54.43
CA LEU A 858 -16.75 -15.37 -55.67
C LEU A 858 -16.29 -16.82 -55.50
N LEU A 859 -15.75 -17.18 -54.33
CA LEU A 859 -15.28 -18.52 -54.01
C LEU A 859 -16.47 -19.49 -53.83
N ILE A 860 -17.55 -19.03 -53.19
CA ILE A 860 -18.81 -19.78 -53.08
C ILE A 860 -19.46 -19.97 -54.46
N GLU A 861 -19.49 -18.94 -55.31
CA GLU A 861 -20.00 -19.05 -56.68
C GLU A 861 -19.17 -20.03 -57.54
N ALA A 862 -17.85 -20.08 -57.33
CA ALA A 862 -16.98 -21.05 -57.99
C ALA A 862 -17.23 -22.49 -57.51
N ILE A 863 -17.44 -22.69 -56.22
CA ILE A 863 -17.78 -24.01 -55.63
C ILE A 863 -19.13 -24.50 -56.16
N ILE A 864 -20.16 -23.63 -56.18
CA ILE A 864 -21.49 -23.97 -56.71
C ILE A 864 -21.39 -24.38 -58.18
N LYS A 865 -20.67 -23.61 -59.01
CA LYS A 865 -20.45 -23.97 -60.41
C LYS A 865 -19.73 -25.31 -60.58
N GLN A 866 -18.76 -25.59 -59.71
CA GLN A 866 -17.99 -26.83 -59.74
C GLN A 866 -18.86 -28.03 -59.37
N GLU A 867 -19.73 -27.89 -58.36
CA GLU A 867 -20.73 -28.89 -57.98
C GLU A 867 -21.77 -29.10 -59.10
N GLU A 868 -22.26 -28.04 -59.74
CA GLU A 868 -23.17 -28.16 -60.88
C GLU A 868 -22.54 -28.90 -62.07
N THR A 869 -21.26 -28.67 -62.36
CA THR A 869 -20.53 -29.45 -63.37
C THR A 869 -20.35 -30.91 -62.97
N ASN A 870 -20.05 -31.19 -61.70
CA ASN A 870 -19.90 -32.56 -61.21
C ASN A 870 -21.23 -33.33 -61.27
N ILE A 871 -22.34 -32.68 -60.94
CA ILE A 871 -23.70 -33.25 -61.05
C ILE A 871 -24.06 -33.51 -62.52
N ARG A 872 -23.74 -32.59 -63.44
CA ARG A 872 -23.96 -32.80 -64.88
C ARG A 872 -23.10 -33.93 -65.44
N GLN A 873 -21.86 -34.08 -64.98
CA GLN A 873 -20.97 -35.17 -65.41
C GLN A 873 -21.44 -36.54 -64.89
N THR A 874 -21.95 -36.62 -63.66
CA THR A 874 -22.54 -37.85 -63.12
C THR A 874 -23.84 -38.23 -63.83
N GLN A 875 -24.71 -37.26 -64.15
CA GLN A 875 -25.94 -37.51 -64.93
C GLN A 875 -25.70 -37.91 -66.40
N ILE A 876 -24.52 -37.61 -66.96
CA ILE A 876 -24.12 -38.05 -68.31
C ILE A 876 -23.46 -39.43 -68.28
N GLN A 877 -22.89 -39.86 -67.14
CA GLN A 877 -22.35 -41.22 -66.98
C GLN A 877 -23.43 -42.25 -66.62
N ASP A 878 -24.55 -41.82 -66.04
CA ASP A 878 -25.71 -42.67 -65.70
C ASP A 878 -26.75 -42.81 -66.84
N LYS A 879 -26.49 -42.24 -68.02
CA LYS A 879 -27.26 -42.45 -69.27
C LYS A 879 -26.40 -43.14 -70.31
#